data_AF-A0A536X709-F1
#
_entry.id   AF-A0A536X709-F1
#
_cell.length_a   1.000
_cell.length_b   1.000
_cell.length_c   1.000
_cell.angle_alpha   90.00
_cell.angle_beta   90.00
_cell.angle_gamma   90.00
#
_symmetry.space_group_name_H-M   'P 1'
#
loop_
_entity.id
_entity.type
_entity.pdbx_description
1 polymer ?
#
loop_
_entity_poly.entity_id
_entity_poly.type
_entity_poly.pdbx_seq_one_letter_code
_entity_poly.pdbx_strand_id
1 'polypeptide(L)'
;MAELSSLGKYEIRREIGRGAMGVVYEGFDPLIKRLVAIKTVRADRLAGEESSAVIARFRREAQAAGRLNHPNIVSIYDFGEENGIWYIAMEYIKGRELKDYFDRDGRFSLADTARIMSQILEALGASHSQGVVHRDIKPANIFLLPDGTVKVGDFGIAHIETSSMTQVGTVLGTPSYMSPEQIMGLPVDGRTDLFSAGVIFYQFLTGERPFAGSATTTMQKVLKDDPLPPSTLNVQAPAGLDAIARKALAKRAEERFQTASEFAAAIRGAVQAPAAPSAEATLIESSLSTVANIGSASTPGAAALPAPVPPPPSPATPPQVKSSTPALAIVIVLALIVIGAGAWYLKERQPGEVASKLAPGPLQVAATPPAPAAMAAVEKRAAGTIVISAVGMIDPSDPRYQSDKSLLQTDLRADSRNQLVEKALWLLLDNKSVAKNYDVLRERLLSKSASFIPAVLKESEAQLGKDGLMSMTTDAVVNVRAVQKSLNQMSRDERIEFIRSSGDPKVSVRIAVRDADVPDAPPQPSPIAENTLKERIKSFGFRTWSEGAAPDAAAKGADFAVIGEAKIKKLPFRLEASGLTITKYAMTSWTVKCVDQETGEEIYYNNVLPTGLGSWPSEEEALKAIGTKIADEFSRDFFLQHVSVTGRKITLNVEGLPSATSQDWLARELIALPEIITLSPRSPGAPATFELQVGGSGPAGDLVVNGVLKPLNRKLGQECFSMGAVTGDSVSVMFDKRCREAAVLSRLETYPPAALYEAPPARQKAVVKNPELLRKLVI
;
A
#
# COMPACT_ATOMS: atom_id res chain seq x y z
N MET A 1 6.52 -33.32 6.56
CA MET A 1 6.19 -33.64 5.15
C MET A 1 7.40 -34.33 4.56
N ALA A 2 7.23 -35.36 3.72
CA ALA A 2 8.38 -35.94 3.00
C ALA A 2 8.93 -34.91 2.00
N GLU A 3 10.25 -34.79 1.92
CA GLU A 3 10.91 -33.95 0.91
C GLU A 3 10.79 -34.65 -0.45
N LEU A 4 10.25 -33.93 -1.45
CA LEU A 4 10.24 -34.42 -2.83
C LEU A 4 11.67 -34.36 -3.37
N SER A 5 12.35 -35.50 -3.43
CA SER A 5 13.75 -35.59 -3.89
C SER A 5 13.91 -35.60 -5.41
N SER A 6 12.89 -36.06 -6.12
CA SER A 6 12.86 -36.17 -7.58
C SER A 6 11.44 -36.08 -8.11
N LEU A 7 11.30 -35.76 -9.40
CA LEU A 7 10.03 -35.81 -10.11
C LEU A 7 10.26 -36.10 -11.60
N GLY A 8 9.67 -37.18 -12.10
CA GLY A 8 10.04 -37.78 -13.37
C GLY A 8 11.53 -38.15 -13.37
N LYS A 9 12.23 -37.82 -14.45
CA LYS A 9 13.69 -37.98 -14.55
C LYS A 9 14.52 -36.91 -13.81
N TYR A 10 13.88 -35.93 -13.18
CA TYR A 10 14.57 -34.75 -12.66
C TYR A 10 14.85 -34.84 -11.17
N GLU A 11 16.07 -34.51 -10.77
CA GLU A 11 16.46 -34.32 -9.36
C GLU A 11 15.95 -32.96 -8.88
N ILE A 12 15.23 -32.90 -7.76
CA ILE A 12 14.79 -31.63 -7.16
C ILE A 12 15.88 -31.12 -6.21
N ARG A 13 16.30 -29.88 -6.39
CA ARG A 13 17.39 -29.27 -5.59
C ARG A 13 16.88 -28.35 -4.50
N ARG A 14 15.94 -27.46 -4.84
CA ARG A 14 15.32 -26.51 -3.91
C ARG A 14 14.05 -25.91 -4.49
N GLU A 15 13.20 -25.39 -3.63
CA GLU A 15 12.10 -24.51 -4.01
C GLU A 15 12.65 -23.15 -4.49
N ILE A 16 12.10 -22.62 -5.59
CA ILE A 16 12.42 -21.29 -6.12
C ILE A 16 11.22 -20.35 -6.16
N GLY A 17 9.99 -20.86 -6.04
CA GLY A 17 8.79 -20.05 -5.92
C GLY A 17 7.55 -20.88 -5.57
N ARG A 18 6.53 -20.23 -5.02
CA ARG A 18 5.26 -20.87 -4.64
C ARG A 18 4.09 -19.98 -5.01
N GLY A 19 3.21 -20.49 -5.87
CA GLY A 19 2.01 -19.80 -6.33
C GLY A 19 0.73 -20.40 -5.72
N ALA A 20 -0.43 -19.92 -6.18
CA ALA A 20 -1.73 -20.42 -5.72
C ALA A 20 -1.95 -21.90 -6.08
N MET A 21 -1.61 -22.28 -7.32
CA MET A 21 -1.83 -23.61 -7.88
C MET A 21 -0.75 -24.66 -7.52
N GLY A 22 0.43 -24.24 -7.06
CA GLY A 22 1.51 -25.18 -6.77
C GLY A 22 2.89 -24.53 -6.59
N VAL A 23 3.94 -25.35 -6.69
CA VAL A 23 5.32 -25.00 -6.32
C VAL A 23 6.25 -25.11 -7.53
N VAL A 24 7.18 -24.16 -7.66
CA VAL A 24 8.24 -24.17 -8.66
C VAL A 24 9.56 -24.53 -7.99
N TYR A 25 10.23 -25.55 -8.50
CA TYR A 25 11.52 -26.03 -8.01
C TYR A 25 12.65 -25.74 -9.01
N GLU A 26 13.85 -25.47 -8.50
CA GLU A 26 15.08 -25.69 -9.27
C GLU A 26 15.32 -27.20 -9.31
N GLY A 27 15.38 -27.74 -10.52
CA GLY A 27 15.70 -29.13 -10.77
C GLY A 27 16.91 -29.31 -11.67
N PHE A 28 17.38 -30.55 -11.76
CA PHE A 28 18.47 -30.95 -12.63
C PHE A 28 18.07 -32.17 -13.47
N ASP A 29 18.37 -32.12 -14.76
CA ASP A 29 18.23 -33.24 -15.68
C ASP A 29 19.57 -34.01 -15.69
N PRO A 30 19.68 -35.16 -15.01
CA PRO A 30 20.96 -35.88 -14.90
C PRO A 30 21.41 -36.51 -16.22
N LEU A 31 20.47 -36.79 -17.13
CA LEU A 31 20.75 -37.45 -18.42
C LEU A 31 21.49 -36.53 -19.39
N ILE A 32 21.09 -35.25 -19.45
CA ILE A 32 21.70 -34.22 -20.32
C ILE A 32 22.39 -33.10 -19.53
N LYS A 33 22.55 -33.28 -18.21
CA LYS A 33 23.33 -32.44 -17.28
C LYS A 33 23.01 -30.95 -17.31
N ARG A 34 21.73 -30.58 -17.31
CA ARG A 34 21.27 -29.17 -17.30
C ARG A 34 20.37 -28.84 -16.11
N LEU A 35 20.35 -27.57 -15.72
CA LEU A 35 19.33 -27.03 -14.83
C LEU A 35 17.99 -26.85 -15.56
N VAL A 36 16.90 -27.06 -14.83
CA VAL A 36 15.52 -26.83 -15.26
C VAL A 36 14.73 -26.15 -14.15
N ALA A 37 13.67 -25.43 -14.49
CA ALA A 37 12.62 -25.07 -13.54
C ALA A 37 11.48 -26.10 -13.65
N ILE A 38 10.96 -26.58 -12.52
CA ILE A 38 9.90 -27.61 -12.50
C ILE A 38 8.70 -27.02 -11.77
N LYS A 39 7.65 -26.68 -12.52
CA LYS A 39 6.38 -26.18 -11.97
C LYS A 39 5.45 -27.36 -11.71
N THR A 40 5.06 -27.56 -10.46
CA THR A 40 4.19 -28.65 -10.02
C THR A 40 2.76 -28.17 -9.79
N VAL A 41 1.79 -29.04 -10.05
CA VAL A 41 0.37 -28.85 -9.72
C VAL A 41 -0.12 -30.11 -9.01
N ARG A 42 -0.75 -29.94 -7.84
CA ARG A 42 -1.23 -31.03 -7.01
C ARG A 42 -2.72 -31.29 -7.21
N ALA A 43 -3.08 -32.53 -7.52
CA ALA A 43 -4.47 -32.92 -7.78
C ALA A 43 -5.40 -32.81 -6.54
N ASP A 44 -4.88 -32.95 -5.31
CA ASP A 44 -5.69 -32.91 -4.09
C ASP A 44 -6.20 -31.50 -3.69
N ARG A 45 -5.71 -30.44 -4.35
CA ARG A 45 -6.30 -29.09 -4.25
C ARG A 45 -7.48 -28.87 -5.19
N LEU A 46 -7.75 -29.82 -6.08
CA LEU A 46 -8.87 -29.83 -7.02
C LEU A 46 -9.85 -30.91 -6.52
N ALA A 47 -10.77 -30.52 -5.62
CA ALA A 47 -11.74 -31.44 -5.02
C ALA A 47 -13.09 -31.37 -5.73
N GLY A 48 -13.51 -32.45 -6.40
CA GLY A 48 -14.84 -32.58 -7.02
C GLY A 48 -14.84 -33.32 -8.35
N GLU A 49 -16.01 -33.42 -9.00
CA GLU A 49 -16.16 -34.03 -10.33
C GLU A 49 -15.42 -33.26 -11.45
N GLU A 50 -15.07 -31.98 -11.21
CA GLU A 50 -14.41 -31.11 -12.19
C GLU A 50 -12.91 -31.39 -12.41
N SER A 51 -12.25 -32.16 -11.54
CA SER A 51 -10.78 -32.31 -11.56
C SER A 51 -10.27 -32.95 -12.85
N SER A 52 -11.05 -33.84 -13.46
CA SER A 52 -10.74 -34.46 -14.76
C SER A 52 -10.72 -33.44 -15.90
N ALA A 53 -11.67 -32.50 -15.91
CA ALA A 53 -11.78 -31.46 -16.93
C ALA A 53 -10.65 -30.42 -16.81
N VAL A 54 -10.25 -30.08 -15.57
CA VAL A 54 -9.11 -29.22 -15.27
C VAL A 54 -7.80 -29.83 -15.77
N ILE A 55 -7.52 -31.10 -15.43
CA ILE A 55 -6.31 -31.81 -15.88
C ILE A 55 -6.27 -31.93 -17.42
N ALA A 56 -7.43 -32.20 -18.05
CA ALA A 56 -7.55 -32.25 -19.51
C ALA A 56 -7.37 -30.89 -20.21
N ARG A 57 -7.53 -29.76 -19.51
CA ARG A 57 -7.15 -28.42 -20.01
C ARG A 57 -5.65 -28.17 -19.80
N PHE A 58 -5.14 -28.40 -18.60
CA PHE A 58 -3.71 -28.29 -18.25
C PHE A 58 -2.80 -29.00 -19.25
N ARG A 59 -3.15 -30.25 -19.60
CA ARG A 59 -2.44 -31.05 -20.61
C ARG A 59 -2.48 -30.41 -22.02
N ARG A 60 -3.62 -29.88 -22.45
CA ARG A 60 -3.75 -29.22 -23.76
C ARG A 60 -2.96 -27.92 -23.82
N GLU A 61 -2.92 -27.18 -22.73
CA GLU A 61 -2.18 -25.92 -22.59
C GLU A 61 -0.67 -26.16 -22.57
N ALA A 62 -0.18 -27.13 -21.79
CA ALA A 62 1.21 -27.57 -21.83
C ALA A 62 1.63 -28.06 -23.24
N GLN A 63 0.78 -28.81 -23.93
CA GLN A 63 1.01 -29.26 -25.32
C GLN A 63 0.93 -28.14 -26.37
N ALA A 64 0.26 -27.02 -26.07
CA ALA A 64 0.23 -25.84 -26.95
C ALA A 64 1.48 -24.99 -26.74
N ALA A 65 1.79 -24.66 -25.48
CA ALA A 65 2.99 -23.90 -25.12
C ALA A 65 4.29 -24.65 -25.46
N GLY A 66 4.32 -25.98 -25.38
CA GLY A 66 5.47 -26.81 -25.80
C GLY A 66 5.78 -26.80 -27.31
N ARG A 67 4.92 -26.21 -28.16
CA ARG A 67 5.20 -25.97 -29.59
C ARG A 67 5.87 -24.61 -29.84
N LEU A 68 5.84 -23.71 -28.86
CA LEU A 68 6.41 -22.38 -28.95
C LEU A 68 7.94 -22.44 -28.81
N ASN A 69 8.64 -22.36 -29.93
CA ASN A 69 10.10 -22.19 -29.96
C ASN A 69 10.44 -20.78 -30.46
N HIS A 70 10.84 -19.91 -29.53
CA HIS A 70 11.20 -18.52 -29.81
C HIS A 70 12.24 -18.04 -28.77
N PRO A 71 13.28 -17.26 -29.16
CA PRO A 71 14.29 -16.78 -28.21
C PRO A 71 13.68 -16.03 -27.01
N ASN A 72 12.59 -15.28 -27.22
CA ASN A 72 11.93 -14.51 -26.16
C ASN A 72 10.81 -15.26 -25.41
N ILE A 73 10.66 -16.57 -25.61
CA ILE A 73 9.71 -17.42 -24.87
C ILE A 73 10.50 -18.39 -23.98
N VAL A 74 10.04 -18.61 -22.75
CA VAL A 74 10.57 -19.64 -21.84
C VAL A 74 10.24 -21.01 -22.43
N SER A 75 11.27 -21.77 -22.80
CA SER A 75 11.07 -23.07 -23.46
C SER A 75 10.54 -24.14 -22.50
N ILE A 76 9.47 -24.83 -22.86
CA ILE A 76 9.02 -26.04 -22.16
C ILE A 76 9.80 -27.24 -22.72
N TYR A 77 10.28 -28.11 -21.84
CA TYR A 77 11.10 -29.27 -22.18
C TYR A 77 10.40 -30.61 -21.97
N ASP A 78 9.55 -30.70 -20.95
CA ASP A 78 8.86 -31.95 -20.59
C ASP A 78 7.56 -31.64 -19.82
N PHE A 79 6.62 -32.56 -19.89
CA PHE A 79 5.34 -32.52 -19.17
C PHE A 79 4.95 -33.94 -18.79
N GLY A 80 4.68 -34.16 -17.51
CA GLY A 80 4.37 -35.48 -16.98
C GLY A 80 3.53 -35.48 -15.72
N GLU A 81 3.22 -36.68 -15.26
CA GLU A 81 2.58 -36.98 -13.99
C GLU A 81 3.41 -38.06 -13.29
N GLU A 82 3.71 -37.87 -12.01
CA GLU A 82 4.29 -38.92 -11.17
C GLU A 82 3.69 -38.82 -9.77
N ASN A 83 3.29 -39.95 -9.18
CA ASN A 83 2.70 -40.02 -7.84
C ASN A 83 1.50 -39.07 -7.63
N GLY A 84 0.70 -38.81 -8.68
CA GLY A 84 -0.44 -37.88 -8.65
C GLY A 84 -0.07 -36.39 -8.65
N ILE A 85 1.21 -36.06 -8.86
CA ILE A 85 1.73 -34.71 -9.02
C ILE A 85 2.01 -34.48 -10.50
N TRP A 86 1.29 -33.52 -11.07
CA TRP A 86 1.51 -33.09 -12.45
C TRP A 86 2.66 -32.07 -12.48
N TYR A 87 3.51 -32.13 -13.50
CA TYR A 87 4.64 -31.23 -13.63
C TYR A 87 4.90 -30.76 -15.06
N ILE A 88 5.44 -29.55 -15.17
CA ILE A 88 6.03 -28.99 -16.38
C ILE A 88 7.49 -28.66 -16.07
N ALA A 89 8.43 -29.28 -16.79
CA ALA A 89 9.83 -28.92 -16.76
C ALA A 89 10.13 -27.93 -17.88
N MET A 90 10.75 -26.80 -17.54
CA MET A 90 11.00 -25.68 -18.44
C MET A 90 12.41 -25.09 -18.25
N GLU A 91 12.77 -24.17 -19.12
CA GLU A 91 14.03 -23.42 -19.09
C GLU A 91 14.26 -22.73 -17.74
N TYR A 92 15.42 -22.99 -17.12
CA TYR A 92 15.81 -22.33 -15.87
C TYR A 92 16.37 -20.93 -16.16
N ILE A 93 15.56 -19.90 -15.92
CA ILE A 93 15.92 -18.51 -16.24
C ILE A 93 16.82 -17.89 -15.17
N LYS A 94 18.05 -17.54 -15.55
CA LYS A 94 19.00 -16.77 -14.72
C LYS A 94 18.83 -15.25 -14.94
N GLY A 95 17.61 -14.76 -14.73
CA GLY A 95 17.24 -13.35 -14.88
C GLY A 95 16.47 -12.83 -13.65
N ARG A 96 16.04 -11.57 -13.69
CA ARG A 96 15.11 -10.98 -12.72
C ARG A 96 13.76 -10.74 -13.36
N GLU A 97 12.68 -10.89 -12.59
CA GLU A 97 11.34 -10.53 -13.05
C GLU A 97 11.26 -9.02 -13.31
N LEU A 98 10.57 -8.58 -14.37
CA LEU A 98 10.31 -7.17 -14.64
C LEU A 98 9.56 -6.51 -13.46
N LYS A 99 8.75 -7.29 -12.73
CA LYS A 99 8.12 -6.90 -11.47
C LYS A 99 9.15 -6.37 -10.45
N ASP A 100 10.29 -7.04 -10.28
CA ASP A 100 11.31 -6.61 -9.31
C ASP A 100 11.94 -5.26 -9.66
N TYR A 101 11.91 -4.85 -10.94
CA TYR A 101 12.38 -3.54 -11.36
C TYR A 101 11.34 -2.46 -11.02
N PHE A 102 10.06 -2.70 -11.31
CA PHE A 102 8.99 -1.76 -10.97
C PHE A 102 8.79 -1.62 -9.45
N ASP A 103 8.89 -2.71 -8.68
CA ASP A 103 8.80 -2.70 -7.21
C ASP A 103 9.95 -1.95 -6.52
N ARG A 104 11.04 -1.66 -7.25
CA ARG A 104 12.20 -0.86 -6.81
C ARG A 104 12.23 0.54 -7.41
N ASP A 105 11.12 1.01 -7.98
CA ASP A 105 11.02 2.27 -8.71
C ASP A 105 12.00 2.43 -9.89
N GLY A 106 12.50 1.32 -10.43
CA GLY A 106 13.45 1.30 -11.54
C GLY A 106 12.93 2.04 -12.75
N ARG A 107 13.64 3.10 -13.17
CA ARG A 107 13.35 3.87 -14.39
C ARG A 107 14.18 3.33 -15.54
N PHE A 108 13.52 3.11 -16.67
CA PHE A 108 14.14 2.64 -17.91
C PHE A 108 14.32 3.81 -18.87
N SER A 109 15.38 3.77 -19.69
CA SER A 109 15.51 4.71 -20.81
C SER A 109 14.40 4.46 -21.84
N LEU A 110 14.08 5.45 -22.70
CA LEU A 110 13.14 5.24 -23.80
C LEU A 110 13.66 4.19 -24.80
N ALA A 111 14.98 4.10 -24.98
CA ALA A 111 15.63 3.08 -25.79
C ALA A 111 15.45 1.67 -25.19
N ASP A 112 15.66 1.50 -23.89
CA ASP A 112 15.41 0.24 -23.18
C ASP A 112 13.93 -0.13 -23.18
N THR A 113 13.04 0.85 -22.98
CA THR A 113 11.60 0.66 -23.06
C THR A 113 11.21 0.12 -24.43
N ALA A 114 11.67 0.74 -25.52
CA ALA A 114 11.41 0.26 -26.89
C ALA A 114 12.00 -1.13 -27.16
N ARG A 115 13.21 -1.39 -26.67
CA ARG A 115 13.93 -2.68 -26.82
C ARG A 115 13.26 -3.82 -26.06
N ILE A 116 12.82 -3.57 -24.82
CA ILE A 116 12.14 -4.56 -23.98
C ILE A 116 10.73 -4.81 -24.52
N MET A 117 9.96 -3.76 -24.83
CA MET A 117 8.63 -3.90 -25.42
C MET A 117 8.66 -4.60 -26.78
N SER A 118 9.66 -4.34 -27.63
CA SER A 118 9.82 -5.07 -28.90
C SER A 118 9.94 -6.59 -28.66
N GLN A 119 10.81 -7.02 -27.75
CA GLN A 119 10.99 -8.46 -27.46
C GLN A 119 9.75 -9.12 -26.82
N ILE A 120 9.01 -8.39 -25.97
CA ILE A 120 7.72 -8.87 -25.42
C ILE A 120 6.70 -9.06 -26.56
N LEU A 121 6.60 -8.08 -27.47
CA LEU A 121 5.67 -8.12 -28.59
C LEU A 121 6.07 -9.15 -29.65
N GLU A 122 7.37 -9.41 -29.83
CA GLU A 122 7.89 -10.47 -30.70
C GLU A 122 7.54 -11.87 -30.13
N ALA A 123 7.67 -12.08 -28.81
CA ALA A 123 7.18 -13.29 -28.15
C ALA A 123 5.66 -13.49 -28.30
N LEU A 124 4.87 -12.42 -28.12
CA LEU A 124 3.42 -12.46 -28.29
C LEU A 124 3.02 -12.76 -29.74
N GLY A 125 3.64 -12.08 -30.72
CA GLY A 125 3.39 -12.31 -32.14
C GLY A 125 3.71 -13.75 -32.57
N ALA A 126 4.83 -14.30 -32.09
CA ALA A 126 5.18 -15.70 -32.32
C ALA A 126 4.11 -16.65 -31.76
N SER A 127 3.65 -16.43 -30.53
CA SER A 127 2.57 -17.21 -29.90
C SER A 127 1.24 -17.11 -30.66
N HIS A 128 0.82 -15.88 -31.00
CA HIS A 128 -0.44 -15.61 -31.73
C HIS A 128 -0.44 -16.25 -33.11
N SER A 129 0.70 -16.26 -33.81
CA SER A 129 0.84 -16.92 -35.12
C SER A 129 0.59 -18.43 -35.10
N GLN A 130 0.76 -19.07 -33.93
CA GLN A 130 0.48 -20.49 -33.71
C GLN A 130 -0.88 -20.74 -33.04
N GLY A 131 -1.74 -19.71 -32.94
CA GLY A 131 -3.05 -19.78 -32.32
C GLY A 131 -3.04 -19.84 -30.78
N VAL A 132 -1.91 -19.53 -30.14
CA VAL A 132 -1.77 -19.56 -28.67
C VAL A 132 -1.85 -18.14 -28.12
N VAL A 133 -2.84 -17.89 -27.26
CA VAL A 133 -3.04 -16.61 -26.55
C VAL A 133 -2.59 -16.78 -25.09
N HIS A 134 -1.83 -15.84 -24.55
CA HIS A 134 -1.20 -15.98 -23.24
C HIS A 134 -2.17 -15.74 -22.07
N ARG A 135 -3.02 -14.71 -22.16
CA ARG A 135 -4.09 -14.32 -21.21
C ARG A 135 -3.64 -13.87 -19.81
N ASP A 136 -2.34 -13.85 -19.51
CA ASP A 136 -1.79 -13.47 -18.20
C ASP A 136 -0.47 -12.71 -18.35
N ILE A 137 -0.42 -11.74 -19.26
CA ILE A 137 0.75 -10.88 -19.44
C ILE A 137 0.83 -9.87 -18.30
N LYS A 138 1.87 -10.00 -17.48
CA LYS A 138 2.15 -9.13 -16.33
C LYS A 138 3.66 -9.12 -16.04
N PRO A 139 4.21 -8.12 -15.34
CA PRO A 139 5.65 -8.02 -15.05
C PRO A 139 6.26 -9.21 -14.30
N ALA A 140 5.48 -10.02 -13.58
CA ALA A 140 5.97 -11.23 -12.91
C ALA A 140 6.24 -12.40 -13.88
N ASN A 141 5.62 -12.39 -15.06
CA ASN A 141 5.76 -13.44 -16.08
C ASN A 141 6.81 -13.05 -17.15
N ILE A 142 7.56 -11.97 -16.94
CA ILE A 142 8.53 -11.41 -17.89
C ILE A 142 9.87 -11.28 -17.17
N PHE A 143 10.91 -11.91 -17.72
CA PHE A 143 12.24 -11.95 -17.14
C PHE A 143 13.22 -11.14 -17.98
N LEU A 144 14.05 -10.33 -17.31
CA LEU A 144 15.19 -9.62 -17.90
C LEU A 144 16.47 -10.35 -17.52
N LEU A 145 17.22 -10.81 -18.52
CA LEU A 145 18.51 -11.46 -18.35
C LEU A 145 19.66 -10.43 -18.34
N PRO A 146 20.85 -10.76 -17.77
CA PRO A 146 21.97 -9.83 -17.66
C PRO A 146 22.54 -9.33 -19.00
N ASP A 147 22.31 -10.06 -20.08
CA ASP A 147 22.67 -9.70 -21.47
C ASP A 147 21.64 -8.75 -22.13
N GLY A 148 20.53 -8.45 -21.45
CA GLY A 148 19.43 -7.67 -21.98
C GLY A 148 18.34 -8.47 -22.71
N THR A 149 18.48 -9.79 -22.83
CA THR A 149 17.46 -10.67 -23.41
C THR A 149 16.21 -10.67 -22.53
N VAL A 150 15.02 -10.58 -23.15
CA VAL A 150 13.73 -10.70 -22.48
C VAL A 150 13.17 -12.11 -22.71
N LYS A 151 12.65 -12.74 -21.66
CA LYS A 151 11.97 -14.04 -21.72
C LYS A 151 10.56 -13.91 -21.14
N VAL A 152 9.53 -14.28 -21.88
CA VAL A 152 8.13 -14.35 -21.42
C VAL A 152 7.81 -15.80 -21.04
N GLY A 153 7.34 -16.03 -19.82
CA GLY A 153 7.03 -17.34 -19.25
C GLY A 153 5.55 -17.51 -18.90
N ASP A 154 5.16 -18.70 -18.44
CA ASP A 154 3.78 -19.03 -18.02
C ASP A 154 2.68 -18.91 -19.11
N PHE A 155 3.06 -19.05 -20.38
CA PHE A 155 2.11 -19.15 -21.51
C PHE A 155 1.04 -20.22 -21.27
N GLY A 156 -0.23 -19.80 -21.26
CA GLY A 156 -1.40 -20.66 -21.35
C GLY A 156 -1.80 -21.44 -20.08
N ILE A 157 -0.97 -21.50 -19.04
CA ILE A 157 -1.21 -22.35 -17.86
C ILE A 157 -2.33 -21.82 -16.92
N ALA A 158 -2.69 -20.53 -17.04
CA ALA A 158 -3.59 -19.85 -16.09
C ALA A 158 -5.10 -20.06 -16.34
N HIS A 159 -5.52 -20.69 -17.45
CA HIS A 159 -6.95 -20.74 -17.81
C HIS A 159 -7.82 -21.56 -16.83
N ILE A 160 -7.19 -22.43 -16.05
CA ILE A 160 -7.82 -23.23 -14.98
C ILE A 160 -8.53 -22.32 -13.95
N GLU A 161 -7.98 -21.14 -13.67
CA GLU A 161 -8.53 -20.17 -12.70
C GLU A 161 -9.83 -19.49 -13.19
N THR A 162 -10.09 -19.45 -14.50
CA THR A 162 -11.21 -18.68 -15.06
C THR A 162 -12.57 -19.40 -15.10
N SER A 163 -12.62 -20.72 -14.90
CA SER A 163 -13.90 -21.45 -14.82
C SER A 163 -14.70 -21.13 -13.56
N SER A 164 -14.00 -20.77 -12.47
CA SER A 164 -14.59 -20.51 -11.15
C SER A 164 -14.92 -19.03 -10.89
N MET A 165 -14.70 -18.14 -11.87
CA MET A 165 -14.97 -16.69 -11.75
C MET A 165 -16.45 -16.33 -11.53
N THR A 166 -17.38 -17.28 -11.61
CA THR A 166 -18.80 -17.08 -11.32
C THR A 166 -19.15 -17.18 -9.83
N GLN A 167 -18.25 -17.66 -8.95
CA GLN A 167 -18.50 -17.65 -7.51
C GLN A 167 -18.08 -16.32 -6.86
N VAL A 168 -19.06 -15.67 -6.24
CA VAL A 168 -18.94 -14.37 -5.59
C VAL A 168 -17.89 -14.40 -4.47
N GLY A 169 -16.83 -13.60 -4.60
CA GLY A 169 -16.02 -13.16 -3.45
C GLY A 169 -14.53 -13.52 -3.45
N THR A 170 -14.03 -14.37 -4.37
CA THR A 170 -12.59 -14.70 -4.44
C THR A 170 -12.01 -14.43 -5.83
N VAL A 171 -11.64 -13.17 -6.08
CA VAL A 171 -10.81 -12.80 -7.24
C VAL A 171 -9.38 -13.29 -6.97
N LEU A 172 -9.05 -14.47 -7.52
CA LEU A 172 -7.69 -14.99 -7.51
C LEU A 172 -6.90 -14.28 -8.63
N GLY A 173 -6.16 -13.22 -8.27
CA GLY A 173 -5.31 -12.49 -9.21
C GLY A 173 -5.32 -10.97 -9.04
N THR A 174 -4.39 -10.29 -9.72
CA THR A 174 -4.30 -8.83 -9.77
C THR A 174 -4.95 -8.31 -11.06
N PRO A 175 -6.18 -7.76 -11.03
CA PRO A 175 -6.92 -7.42 -12.25
C PRO A 175 -6.33 -6.25 -13.05
N SER A 176 -5.25 -5.60 -12.59
CA SER A 176 -4.66 -4.42 -13.24
C SER A 176 -4.09 -4.64 -14.64
N TYR A 177 -3.86 -5.90 -15.05
CA TYR A 177 -3.35 -6.24 -16.38
C TYR A 177 -4.37 -7.00 -17.24
N MET A 178 -5.55 -7.33 -16.70
CA MET A 178 -6.60 -8.01 -17.45
C MET A 178 -7.26 -7.06 -18.44
N SER A 179 -7.66 -7.57 -19.60
CA SER A 179 -8.45 -6.80 -20.57
C SER A 179 -9.92 -6.66 -20.16
N PRO A 180 -10.67 -5.69 -20.74
CA PRO A 180 -12.12 -5.58 -20.57
C PRO A 180 -12.86 -6.88 -20.88
N GLU A 181 -12.53 -7.54 -21.99
CA GLU A 181 -13.15 -8.80 -22.41
C GLU A 181 -12.88 -9.96 -21.44
N GLN A 182 -11.69 -10.03 -20.84
CA GLN A 182 -11.40 -11.01 -19.78
C GLN A 182 -12.25 -10.78 -18.53
N ILE A 183 -12.37 -9.52 -18.07
CA ILE A 183 -13.16 -9.16 -16.88
C ILE A 183 -14.66 -9.43 -17.12
N MET A 184 -15.14 -9.27 -18.35
CA MET A 184 -16.52 -9.55 -18.74
C MET A 184 -16.80 -11.04 -19.04
N GLY A 185 -15.78 -11.91 -19.04
CA GLY A 185 -15.92 -13.32 -19.42
C GLY A 185 -16.28 -13.53 -20.89
N LEU A 186 -15.96 -12.57 -21.76
CA LEU A 186 -16.22 -12.64 -23.20
C LEU A 186 -15.16 -13.51 -23.92
N PRO A 187 -15.41 -13.95 -25.17
CA PRO A 187 -14.39 -14.61 -25.98
C PRO A 187 -13.13 -13.73 -26.15
N VAL A 188 -11.96 -14.32 -25.93
CA VAL A 188 -10.66 -13.62 -26.00
C VAL A 188 -9.79 -14.13 -27.15
N ASP A 189 -9.12 -13.20 -27.83
CA ASP A 189 -8.10 -13.46 -28.84
C ASP A 189 -6.77 -12.76 -28.48
N GLY A 190 -5.78 -12.76 -29.39
CA GLY A 190 -4.46 -12.15 -29.15
C GLY A 190 -4.49 -10.67 -28.75
N ARG A 191 -5.55 -9.92 -29.08
CA ARG A 191 -5.74 -8.50 -28.70
C ARG A 191 -5.94 -8.31 -27.19
N THR A 192 -6.23 -9.39 -26.45
CA THR A 192 -6.21 -9.38 -24.97
C THR A 192 -4.79 -9.17 -24.45
N ASP A 193 -3.80 -9.87 -25.03
CA ASP A 193 -2.40 -9.79 -24.61
C ASP A 193 -1.79 -8.43 -25.00
N LEU A 194 -2.25 -7.84 -26.11
CA LEU A 194 -1.84 -6.50 -26.54
C LEU A 194 -2.34 -5.41 -25.60
N PHE A 195 -3.53 -5.56 -25.00
CA PHE A 195 -4.00 -4.66 -23.94
C PHE A 195 -3.10 -4.77 -22.70
N SER A 196 -2.83 -6.00 -22.23
CA SER A 196 -1.94 -6.25 -21.10
C SER A 196 -0.52 -5.71 -21.35
N ALA A 197 0.02 -5.87 -22.55
CA ALA A 197 1.28 -5.26 -22.97
C ALA A 197 1.20 -3.72 -22.99
N GLY A 198 0.04 -3.15 -23.35
CA GLY A 198 -0.25 -1.72 -23.22
C GLY A 198 -0.19 -1.20 -21.79
N VAL A 199 -0.67 -1.99 -20.81
CA VAL A 199 -0.56 -1.66 -19.38
C VAL A 199 0.90 -1.61 -18.94
N ILE A 200 1.72 -2.57 -19.40
CA ILE A 200 3.17 -2.61 -19.11
C ILE A 200 3.91 -1.45 -19.80
N PHE A 201 3.57 -1.13 -21.06
CA PHE A 201 4.13 0.01 -21.77
C PHE A 201 3.84 1.34 -21.04
N TYR A 202 2.60 1.54 -20.61
CA TYR A 202 2.21 2.69 -19.79
C TYR A 202 3.05 2.78 -18.51
N GLN A 203 3.32 1.63 -17.86
CA GLN A 203 4.13 1.56 -16.65
C GLN A 203 5.61 1.85 -16.89
N PHE A 204 6.19 1.49 -18.04
CA PHE A 204 7.53 1.96 -18.41
C PHE A 204 7.60 3.48 -18.55
N LEU A 205 6.58 4.12 -19.14
CA LEU A 205 6.58 5.57 -19.38
C LEU A 205 6.34 6.40 -18.11
N THR A 206 5.51 5.91 -17.19
CA THR A 206 5.04 6.68 -16.02
C THR A 206 5.62 6.20 -14.69
N GLY A 207 6.12 4.97 -14.63
CA GLY A 207 6.39 4.22 -13.40
C GLY A 207 5.15 3.55 -12.79
N GLU A 208 3.95 3.78 -13.33
CA GLU A 208 2.68 3.47 -12.66
C GLU A 208 1.73 2.66 -13.54
N ARG A 209 0.73 2.00 -12.92
CA ARG A 209 -0.31 1.30 -13.67
C ARG A 209 -1.41 2.28 -14.09
N PRO A 210 -1.92 2.21 -15.33
CA PRO A 210 -3.01 3.07 -15.82
C PRO A 210 -4.29 2.93 -14.99
N PHE A 211 -4.55 1.74 -14.42
CA PHE A 211 -5.73 1.43 -13.62
C PHE A 211 -5.35 0.91 -12.24
N ALA A 212 -5.37 1.79 -11.24
CA ALA A 212 -5.06 1.48 -9.84
C ALA A 212 -6.26 1.68 -8.91
N GLY A 213 -6.35 0.83 -7.88
CA GLY A 213 -7.43 0.80 -6.88
C GLY A 213 -7.53 -0.57 -6.20
N SER A 214 -8.64 -0.82 -5.50
CA SER A 214 -9.02 -2.17 -5.07
C SER A 214 -9.26 -3.09 -6.27
N ALA A 215 -9.31 -4.43 -6.09
CA ALA A 215 -9.60 -5.35 -7.20
C ALA A 215 -10.87 -4.97 -7.98
N THR A 216 -11.98 -4.71 -7.26
CA THR A 216 -13.26 -4.28 -7.85
C THR A 216 -13.17 -2.91 -8.52
N THR A 217 -12.48 -1.95 -7.90
CA THR A 217 -12.28 -0.60 -8.46
C THR A 217 -11.44 -0.67 -9.74
N THR A 218 -10.35 -1.43 -9.74
CA THR A 218 -9.50 -1.66 -10.90
C THR A 218 -10.28 -2.29 -12.04
N MET A 219 -11.13 -3.30 -11.76
CA MET A 219 -12.02 -3.87 -12.79
C MET A 219 -12.96 -2.81 -13.38
N GLN A 220 -13.60 -1.99 -12.54
CA GLN A 220 -14.46 -0.90 -13.01
C GLN A 220 -13.70 0.11 -13.88
N LYS A 221 -12.50 0.53 -13.47
CA LYS A 221 -11.63 1.44 -14.25
C LYS A 221 -11.19 0.83 -15.58
N VAL A 222 -10.77 -0.44 -15.59
CA VAL A 222 -10.42 -1.16 -16.83
C VAL A 222 -11.60 -1.16 -17.80
N LEU A 223 -12.83 -1.38 -17.32
CA LEU A 223 -14.04 -1.39 -18.15
C LEU A 223 -14.52 -0.02 -18.64
N LYS A 224 -14.27 1.07 -17.89
CA LYS A 224 -14.95 2.37 -18.10
C LYS A 224 -14.05 3.59 -18.29
N ASP A 225 -12.88 3.62 -17.65
CA ASP A 225 -12.10 4.85 -17.50
C ASP A 225 -10.93 4.86 -18.49
N ASP A 226 -10.73 5.94 -19.22
CA ASP A 226 -9.51 6.11 -20.03
C ASP A 226 -8.34 6.60 -19.16
N PRO A 227 -7.10 6.11 -19.40
CA PRO A 227 -5.95 6.49 -18.60
C PRO A 227 -5.46 7.90 -18.94
N LEU A 228 -4.90 8.61 -17.94
CA LEU A 228 -4.24 9.89 -18.16
C LEU A 228 -3.09 9.75 -19.17
N PRO A 229 -2.84 10.72 -20.07
CA PRO A 229 -1.72 10.63 -21.01
C PRO A 229 -0.38 10.53 -20.27
N PRO A 230 0.51 9.58 -20.60
CA PRO A 230 1.82 9.43 -19.97
C PRO A 230 2.63 10.73 -19.81
N SER A 231 2.61 11.62 -20.81
CA SER A 231 3.27 12.93 -20.77
C SER A 231 2.82 13.83 -19.61
N THR A 232 1.58 13.70 -19.12
CA THR A 232 1.07 14.48 -17.97
C THR A 232 1.62 14.00 -16.64
N LEU A 233 2.06 12.74 -16.55
CA LEU A 233 2.62 12.14 -15.33
C LEU A 233 4.16 12.14 -15.36
N ASN A 234 4.76 12.11 -16.54
CA ASN A 234 6.20 12.17 -16.74
C ASN A 234 6.55 13.12 -17.89
N VAL A 235 7.06 14.30 -17.55
CA VAL A 235 7.51 15.32 -18.53
C VAL A 235 8.66 14.87 -19.43
N GLN A 236 9.34 13.76 -19.11
CA GLN A 236 10.37 13.14 -19.94
C GLN A 236 9.79 12.13 -20.96
N ALA A 237 8.50 11.80 -20.90
CA ALA A 237 7.83 10.96 -21.89
C ALA A 237 7.35 11.82 -23.08
N PRO A 238 7.84 11.59 -24.32
CA PRO A 238 7.40 12.34 -25.48
C PRO A 238 5.89 12.16 -25.73
N ALA A 239 5.18 13.26 -25.96
CA ALA A 239 3.73 13.26 -26.22
C ALA A 239 3.30 12.36 -27.39
N GLY A 240 4.20 12.09 -28.35
CA GLY A 240 3.97 11.10 -29.42
C GLY A 240 3.70 9.67 -28.92
N LEU A 241 4.13 9.32 -27.71
CA LEU A 241 3.87 8.01 -27.09
C LEU A 241 2.47 7.92 -26.46
N ASP A 242 1.82 9.06 -26.16
CA ASP A 242 0.49 9.08 -25.54
C ASP A 242 -0.58 8.46 -26.46
N ALA A 243 -0.49 8.75 -27.77
CA ALA A 243 -1.39 8.16 -28.76
C ALA A 243 -1.23 6.64 -28.89
N ILE A 244 0.00 6.14 -28.72
CA ILE A 244 0.32 4.70 -28.73
C ILE A 244 -0.23 4.03 -27.48
N ALA A 245 0.00 4.61 -26.29
CA ALA A 245 -0.54 4.09 -25.04
C ALA A 245 -2.08 4.08 -25.05
N ARG A 246 -2.72 5.16 -25.54
CA ARG A 246 -4.18 5.24 -25.71
C ARG A 246 -4.71 4.17 -26.67
N LYS A 247 -4.07 3.95 -27.83
CA LYS A 247 -4.48 2.90 -28.78
C LYS A 247 -4.35 1.51 -28.17
N ALA A 248 -3.25 1.21 -27.47
CA ALA A 248 -3.07 -0.09 -26.83
C ALA A 248 -4.10 -0.37 -25.72
N LEU A 249 -4.54 0.66 -25.00
CA LEU A 249 -5.48 0.60 -23.88
C LEU A 249 -6.94 0.89 -24.26
N ALA A 250 -7.27 0.96 -25.56
CA ALA A 250 -8.62 1.18 -26.04
C ALA A 250 -9.58 0.08 -25.55
N LYS A 251 -10.81 0.45 -25.19
CA LYS A 251 -11.74 -0.48 -24.54
C LYS A 251 -12.23 -1.57 -25.49
N ARG A 252 -12.60 -1.22 -26.72
CA ARG A 252 -12.96 -2.19 -27.76
C ARG A 252 -11.70 -2.79 -28.38
N ALA A 253 -11.68 -4.10 -28.59
CA ALA A 253 -10.51 -4.78 -29.17
C ALA A 253 -10.25 -4.37 -30.64
N GLU A 254 -11.29 -3.93 -31.34
CA GLU A 254 -11.26 -3.44 -32.73
C GLU A 254 -10.54 -2.08 -32.85
N GLU A 255 -10.52 -1.31 -31.77
CA GLU A 255 -9.86 0.01 -31.71
C GLU A 255 -8.37 -0.09 -31.35
N ARG A 256 -7.91 -1.27 -30.90
CA ARG A 256 -6.51 -1.52 -30.49
C ARG A 256 -5.58 -1.73 -31.69
N PHE A 257 -4.29 -1.94 -31.41
CA PHE A 257 -3.39 -2.59 -32.36
C PHE A 257 -3.92 -3.99 -32.68
N GLN A 258 -3.95 -4.36 -33.96
CA GLN A 258 -4.49 -5.65 -34.39
C GLN A 258 -3.42 -6.76 -34.43
N THR A 259 -2.13 -6.38 -34.43
CA THR A 259 -1.01 -7.32 -34.31
C THR A 259 0.08 -6.78 -33.38
N ALA A 260 0.86 -7.68 -32.77
CA ALA A 260 2.00 -7.31 -31.95
C ALA A 260 3.09 -6.56 -32.75
N SER A 261 3.26 -6.91 -34.03
CA SER A 261 4.19 -6.25 -34.94
C SER A 261 3.81 -4.80 -35.25
N GLU A 262 2.52 -4.51 -35.40
CA GLU A 262 2.00 -3.13 -35.56
C GLU A 262 2.33 -2.28 -34.33
N PHE A 263 2.10 -2.82 -33.13
CA PHE A 263 2.41 -2.15 -31.87
C PHE A 263 3.92 -1.92 -31.69
N ALA A 264 4.75 -2.92 -31.98
CA ALA A 264 6.21 -2.79 -31.89
C ALA A 264 6.76 -1.76 -32.89
N ALA A 265 6.22 -1.71 -34.11
CA ALA A 265 6.57 -0.72 -35.12
C ALA A 265 6.21 0.71 -34.67
N ALA A 266 5.03 0.90 -34.06
CA ALA A 266 4.60 2.20 -33.54
C ALA A 266 5.55 2.72 -32.44
N ILE A 267 5.91 1.86 -31.46
CA ILE A 267 6.85 2.23 -30.38
C ILE A 267 8.21 2.61 -30.97
N ARG A 268 8.76 1.79 -31.88
CA ARG A 268 10.07 2.05 -32.50
C ARG A 268 10.09 3.36 -33.30
N GLY A 269 9.05 3.61 -34.11
CA GLY A 269 8.94 4.84 -34.89
C GLY A 269 8.89 6.10 -34.02
N ALA A 270 8.12 6.07 -32.93
CA ALA A 270 7.98 7.22 -32.04
C ALA A 270 9.23 7.51 -31.18
N VAL A 271 10.06 6.50 -30.88
CA VAL A 271 11.35 6.69 -30.17
C VAL A 271 12.48 7.13 -31.11
N GLN A 272 12.36 6.90 -32.42
CA GLN A 272 13.33 7.32 -33.43
C GLN A 272 13.01 8.70 -34.06
N ALA A 273 11.79 9.21 -33.91
CA ALA A 273 11.41 10.52 -34.41
C ALA A 273 12.07 11.66 -33.62
N PRO A 274 12.68 12.68 -34.28
CA PRO A 274 13.07 13.90 -33.61
C PRO A 274 11.85 14.55 -32.93
N ALA A 275 12.05 15.13 -31.74
CA ALA A 275 11.00 15.85 -31.03
C ALA A 275 10.54 17.06 -31.87
N ALA A 276 9.39 16.94 -32.52
CA ALA A 276 8.75 18.06 -33.18
C ALA A 276 8.35 19.11 -32.12
N PRO A 277 8.64 20.40 -32.31
CA PRO A 277 8.19 21.43 -31.37
C PRO A 277 6.66 21.44 -31.35
N SER A 278 6.07 21.37 -30.16
CA SER A 278 4.62 21.43 -29.97
C SER A 278 4.10 22.78 -30.45
N ALA A 279 3.26 22.77 -31.48
CA ALA A 279 2.62 23.96 -32.05
C ALA A 279 1.49 24.47 -31.15
N GLU A 280 1.83 24.88 -29.93
CA GLU A 280 0.91 25.45 -28.94
C GLU A 280 1.55 26.60 -28.15
N ALA A 281 2.31 27.44 -28.87
CA ALA A 281 2.70 28.78 -28.43
C ALA A 281 2.81 29.71 -29.65
N THR A 282 2.30 30.93 -29.51
CA THR A 282 2.23 31.99 -30.54
C THR A 282 1.15 31.80 -31.61
N LEU A 283 0.00 32.47 -31.42
CA LEU A 283 -0.47 33.56 -32.29
C LEU A 283 -1.81 34.11 -31.75
N ILE A 284 -1.73 35.18 -30.97
CA ILE A 284 -2.84 36.13 -30.77
C ILE A 284 -2.71 37.20 -31.87
N GLU A 285 -3.85 37.74 -32.31
CA GLU A 285 -3.98 38.84 -33.29
C GLU A 285 -3.45 38.60 -34.71
N SER A 286 -4.35 38.25 -35.63
CA SER A 286 -4.85 39.23 -36.62
C SER A 286 -5.89 38.60 -37.55
N SER A 287 -7.17 38.85 -37.26
CA SER A 287 -8.27 38.60 -38.19
C SER A 287 -8.93 39.91 -38.57
N LEU A 288 -8.78 40.36 -39.83
CA LEU A 288 -9.76 41.16 -40.58
C LEU A 288 -9.31 41.39 -42.04
N SER A 289 -10.22 41.13 -42.99
CA SER A 289 -10.33 41.75 -44.34
C SER A 289 -9.16 41.57 -45.33
N THR A 290 -9.34 41.00 -46.53
CA THR A 290 -10.21 41.53 -47.62
C THR A 290 -10.25 40.56 -48.82
N VAL A 291 -11.33 40.62 -49.61
CA VAL A 291 -11.60 39.81 -50.83
C VAL A 291 -10.88 40.34 -52.07
N ALA A 292 -10.33 39.46 -52.93
CA ALA A 292 -10.01 39.78 -54.33
C ALA A 292 -10.09 38.56 -55.30
N ASN A 293 -11.27 38.43 -55.89
CA ASN A 293 -11.68 37.78 -57.15
C ASN A 293 -10.55 37.55 -58.21
N ILE A 294 -10.44 36.38 -58.87
CA ILE A 294 -10.93 36.01 -60.25
C ILE A 294 -10.32 34.61 -60.58
N GLY A 295 -10.84 33.70 -61.43
CA GLY A 295 -12.11 33.60 -62.19
C GLY A 295 -12.00 32.67 -63.43
N SER A 296 -13.13 32.12 -63.91
CA SER A 296 -13.34 31.30 -65.14
C SER A 296 -12.76 29.87 -65.22
N ALA A 297 -13.31 28.89 -65.99
CA ALA A 297 -14.70 28.55 -66.38
C ALA A 297 -14.68 27.26 -67.26
N SER A 298 -15.47 26.21 -66.94
CA SER A 298 -16.15 25.32 -67.92
C SER A 298 -16.92 24.14 -67.27
N THR A 299 -18.07 23.82 -67.86
CA THR A 299 -19.03 22.72 -67.62
C THR A 299 -19.55 22.28 -69.03
N PRO A 300 -20.43 21.27 -69.25
CA PRO A 300 -21.23 20.44 -68.32
C PRO A 300 -21.28 18.92 -68.61
N GLY A 301 -21.91 18.16 -67.70
CA GLY A 301 -22.39 16.77 -67.93
C GLY A 301 -23.08 16.22 -66.67
N ALA A 302 -24.33 15.77 -66.76
CA ALA A 302 -25.22 15.58 -65.60
C ALA A 302 -25.66 14.12 -65.35
N ALA A 303 -25.86 13.73 -64.08
CA ALA A 303 -27.02 12.94 -63.62
C ALA A 303 -27.06 12.70 -62.08
N ALA A 304 -28.22 13.00 -61.48
CA ALA A 304 -28.86 12.39 -60.29
C ALA A 304 -28.21 12.42 -58.87
N LEU A 305 -29.08 12.72 -57.88
CA LEU A 305 -28.85 12.74 -56.43
C LEU A 305 -29.29 11.42 -55.75
N PRO A 306 -28.86 11.18 -54.50
CA PRO A 306 -29.76 10.60 -53.49
C PRO A 306 -29.85 11.44 -52.20
N ALA A 307 -30.98 11.29 -51.49
CA ALA A 307 -31.33 11.97 -50.24
C ALA A 307 -31.55 10.94 -49.09
N PRO A 308 -31.91 11.33 -47.85
CA PRO A 308 -31.44 10.65 -46.62
C PRO A 308 -32.29 9.49 -46.10
N VAL A 309 -31.71 8.68 -45.19
CA VAL A 309 -32.33 7.47 -44.59
C VAL A 309 -32.55 7.63 -43.07
N PRO A 310 -33.76 7.32 -42.54
CA PRO A 310 -34.11 7.35 -41.10
C PRO A 310 -33.99 5.95 -40.40
N PRO A 311 -34.23 5.81 -39.07
CA PRO A 311 -33.71 4.70 -38.24
C PRO A 311 -34.63 3.46 -38.10
N PRO A 312 -34.11 2.31 -37.57
CA PRO A 312 -34.85 1.05 -37.45
C PRO A 312 -35.65 0.87 -36.12
N PRO A 313 -36.75 0.07 -36.13
CA PRO A 313 -37.59 -0.22 -34.95
C PRO A 313 -37.24 -1.52 -34.19
N SER A 314 -37.85 -1.68 -33.01
CA SER A 314 -37.73 -2.86 -32.10
C SER A 314 -38.66 -4.05 -32.46
N PRO A 315 -38.39 -5.28 -31.96
CA PRO A 315 -39.01 -6.52 -32.44
C PRO A 315 -40.34 -6.89 -31.76
N ALA A 316 -41.12 -7.74 -32.44
CA ALA A 316 -42.34 -8.38 -31.93
C ALA A 316 -42.38 -9.91 -32.15
N THR A 317 -43.14 -10.57 -31.28
CA THR A 317 -43.36 -12.01 -31.01
C THR A 317 -43.49 -12.99 -32.20
N PRO A 318 -43.01 -14.25 -32.08
CA PRO A 318 -43.19 -15.31 -33.09
C PRO A 318 -44.54 -16.07 -33.01
N PRO A 319 -44.97 -16.76 -34.10
CA PRO A 319 -46.20 -17.58 -34.14
C PRO A 319 -46.01 -19.05 -33.69
N GLN A 320 -47.13 -19.72 -33.41
CA GLN A 320 -47.19 -21.08 -32.82
C GLN A 320 -47.21 -22.23 -33.84
N VAL A 321 -46.80 -23.43 -33.37
CA VAL A 321 -47.26 -24.71 -33.91
C VAL A 321 -47.73 -25.63 -32.75
N LYS A 322 -48.94 -26.19 -32.90
CA LYS A 322 -49.62 -27.20 -32.06
C LYS A 322 -49.33 -28.61 -32.62
N SER A 323 -49.52 -29.77 -31.97
CA SER A 323 -49.77 -30.18 -30.58
C SER A 323 -49.91 -31.71 -30.56
N SER A 324 -49.51 -32.40 -29.49
CA SER A 324 -50.21 -33.63 -29.06
C SER A 324 -49.94 -33.94 -27.59
N THR A 325 -50.97 -34.31 -26.84
CA THR A 325 -50.93 -34.78 -25.45
C THR A 325 -51.24 -36.29 -25.42
N PRO A 326 -51.08 -37.01 -24.29
CA PRO A 326 -51.97 -36.86 -23.13
C PRO A 326 -51.24 -36.71 -21.78
N ALA A 327 -51.97 -36.26 -20.78
CA ALA A 327 -51.50 -36.17 -19.39
C ALA A 327 -51.96 -37.39 -18.57
N LEU A 328 -51.12 -37.86 -17.63
CA LEU A 328 -51.58 -38.31 -16.31
C LEU A 328 -50.42 -38.38 -15.31
N ALA A 329 -50.73 -38.09 -14.04
CA ALA A 329 -49.94 -38.38 -12.82
C ALA A 329 -48.49 -37.87 -12.72
N ILE A 330 -48.26 -36.91 -11.82
CA ILE A 330 -47.33 -36.99 -10.65
C ILE A 330 -47.52 -35.70 -9.83
N VAL A 331 -48.52 -35.70 -8.94
CA VAL A 331 -48.69 -34.69 -7.87
C VAL A 331 -48.33 -35.27 -6.49
N ILE A 332 -47.86 -36.52 -6.45
CA ILE A 332 -47.63 -37.30 -5.22
C ILE A 332 -46.15 -37.34 -4.80
N VAL A 333 -45.20 -36.99 -5.69
CA VAL A 333 -43.75 -37.12 -5.41
C VAL A 333 -43.15 -35.92 -4.67
N LEU A 334 -43.65 -34.70 -4.89
CA LEU A 334 -43.10 -33.48 -4.25
C LEU A 334 -43.55 -33.27 -2.79
N ALA A 335 -44.56 -34.01 -2.32
CA ALA A 335 -45.01 -33.94 -0.93
C ALA A 335 -44.24 -34.88 0.03
N LEU A 336 -43.52 -35.89 -0.49
CA LEU A 336 -42.82 -36.89 0.32
C LEU A 336 -41.36 -36.54 0.66
N ILE A 337 -40.74 -35.63 -0.10
CA ILE A 337 -39.33 -35.23 0.11
C ILE A 337 -39.18 -34.29 1.33
N VAL A 338 -40.22 -33.52 1.67
CA VAL A 338 -40.21 -32.59 2.82
C VAL A 338 -40.39 -33.30 4.18
N ILE A 339 -40.89 -34.54 4.19
CA ILE A 339 -41.08 -35.33 5.42
C ILE A 339 -39.90 -36.30 5.67
N GLY A 340 -39.17 -36.72 4.63
CA GLY A 340 -38.05 -37.67 4.75
C GLY A 340 -36.80 -37.11 5.46
N ALA A 341 -36.49 -35.82 5.29
CA ALA A 341 -35.27 -35.22 5.84
C ALA A 341 -35.33 -34.95 7.36
N GLY A 342 -36.52 -34.83 7.95
CA GLY A 342 -36.69 -34.58 9.39
C GLY A 342 -36.53 -35.82 10.27
N ALA A 343 -36.72 -37.02 9.71
CA ALA A 343 -36.77 -38.27 10.48
C ALA A 343 -35.39 -38.90 10.76
N TRP A 344 -34.34 -38.51 10.03
CA TRP A 344 -32.98 -39.05 10.22
C TRP A 344 -32.20 -38.28 11.30
N TYR A 345 -32.47 -36.98 11.50
CA TYR A 345 -31.75 -36.12 12.45
C TYR A 345 -32.19 -36.30 13.92
N LEU A 346 -33.28 -37.03 14.19
CA LEU A 346 -33.83 -37.22 15.54
C LEU A 346 -33.63 -38.63 16.14
N LYS A 347 -32.89 -39.51 15.46
CA LYS A 347 -32.79 -40.94 15.83
C LYS A 347 -31.35 -41.41 16.17
N GLU A 348 -30.58 -40.60 16.89
CA GLU A 348 -29.35 -41.10 17.52
C GLU A 348 -28.98 -40.37 18.83
N ARG A 349 -29.93 -40.39 19.78
CA ARG A 349 -29.65 -40.16 21.21
C ARG A 349 -30.44 -41.13 22.08
N GLN A 350 -29.78 -42.15 22.60
CA GLN A 350 -30.09 -42.76 23.89
C GLN A 350 -28.80 -42.91 24.72
N PRO A 351 -28.90 -42.90 26.06
CA PRO A 351 -27.75 -42.68 26.93
C PRO A 351 -27.07 -44.00 27.33
N GLY A 352 -25.73 -44.02 27.28
CA GLY A 352 -24.89 -45.05 27.88
C GLY A 352 -24.25 -44.54 29.16
N GLU A 353 -24.73 -45.03 30.30
CA GLU A 353 -24.23 -44.70 31.64
C GLU A 353 -23.03 -45.58 32.01
N VAL A 354 -21.86 -45.00 32.32
CA VAL A 354 -20.81 -45.70 33.08
C VAL A 354 -20.14 -44.77 34.09
N ALA A 355 -20.12 -45.24 35.33
CA ALA A 355 -19.78 -44.55 36.57
C ALA A 355 -18.41 -43.82 36.66
N SER A 356 -18.48 -42.66 37.32
CA SER A 356 -17.62 -42.20 38.42
C SER A 356 -16.26 -42.86 38.68
N LYS A 357 -15.22 -42.03 38.72
CA LYS A 357 -14.25 -42.03 39.83
C LYS A 357 -13.60 -40.65 40.00
N LEU A 358 -13.99 -39.94 41.06
CA LEU A 358 -13.25 -38.79 41.60
C LEU A 358 -12.37 -39.26 42.76
N ALA A 359 -11.14 -38.75 42.86
CA ALA A 359 -10.39 -38.65 44.11
C ALA A 359 -9.60 -37.32 44.07
N PRO A 360 -9.47 -36.59 45.19
CA PRO A 360 -9.09 -35.17 45.16
C PRO A 360 -7.59 -34.91 45.27
N GLY A 361 -7.09 -33.93 44.50
CA GLY A 361 -5.83 -33.22 44.74
C GLY A 361 -6.11 -31.86 45.39
N PRO A 362 -5.24 -31.35 46.28
CA PRO A 362 -5.61 -30.28 47.22
C PRO A 362 -5.67 -28.88 46.60
N LEU A 363 -6.51 -28.04 47.21
CA LEU A 363 -6.55 -26.59 47.04
C LEU A 363 -5.13 -25.99 47.20
N GLN A 364 -4.63 -25.30 46.17
CA GLN A 364 -3.48 -24.42 46.33
C GLN A 364 -3.91 -22.95 46.43
N VAL A 365 -3.44 -22.35 47.51
CA VAL A 365 -3.76 -21.01 48.01
C VAL A 365 -3.32 -19.92 47.02
N ALA A 366 -4.02 -18.78 47.03
CA ALA A 366 -3.68 -17.60 46.26
C ALA A 366 -2.19 -17.21 46.38
N ALA A 367 -1.54 -17.04 45.23
CA ALA A 367 -0.21 -16.45 45.14
C ALA A 367 -0.30 -14.94 44.90
N THR A 368 0.28 -14.16 45.81
CA THR A 368 0.46 -12.71 45.73
C THR A 368 1.24 -12.33 44.45
N PRO A 369 0.90 -11.22 43.74
CA PRO A 369 1.56 -10.88 42.49
C PRO A 369 3.03 -10.44 42.70
N PRO A 370 3.98 -10.90 41.87
CA PRO A 370 5.35 -10.39 41.89
C PRO A 370 5.47 -9.10 41.05
N ALA A 371 5.66 -7.98 41.73
CA ALA A 371 6.41 -6.83 41.19
C ALA A 371 7.82 -6.84 41.83
N PRO A 372 8.89 -6.30 41.20
CA PRO A 372 8.89 -5.44 40.02
C PRO A 372 9.84 -5.92 38.89
N ALA A 373 9.92 -7.23 38.61
CA ALA A 373 10.83 -7.75 37.57
C ALA A 373 10.32 -7.56 36.13
N ALA A 374 9.00 -7.49 35.91
CA ALA A 374 8.40 -7.41 34.57
C ALA A 374 8.60 -6.05 33.86
N MET A 375 8.89 -4.97 34.60
CA MET A 375 9.15 -3.65 34.00
C MET A 375 10.55 -3.54 33.38
N ALA A 376 11.55 -4.26 33.91
CA ALA A 376 12.94 -4.21 33.43
C ALA A 376 13.14 -4.98 32.11
N ALA A 377 12.31 -5.99 31.82
CA ALA A 377 12.45 -6.81 30.62
C ALA A 377 11.98 -6.14 29.31
N VAL A 378 11.41 -4.93 29.38
CA VAL A 378 10.89 -4.18 28.22
C VAL A 378 11.96 -3.27 27.57
N GLU A 379 13.18 -3.21 28.12
CA GLU A 379 14.24 -2.28 27.69
C GLU A 379 14.84 -2.54 26.29
N LYS A 380 14.54 -3.66 25.63
CA LYS A 380 14.71 -3.78 24.18
C LYS A 380 13.39 -3.57 23.45
N ARG A 381 12.95 -2.30 23.40
CA ARG A 381 11.87 -1.87 22.52
C ARG A 381 12.22 -2.25 21.08
N ALA A 382 11.39 -3.08 20.44
CA ALA A 382 11.49 -3.30 19.00
C ALA A 382 11.23 -1.96 18.29
N ALA A 383 12.18 -1.51 17.47
CA ALA A 383 12.14 -0.18 16.87
C ALA A 383 10.82 0.02 16.07
N GLY A 384 10.10 1.10 16.39
CA GLY A 384 8.77 1.38 15.82
C GLY A 384 7.56 0.84 16.61
N THR A 385 7.76 0.43 17.86
CA THR A 385 6.68 0.10 18.80
C THR A 385 6.53 1.18 19.89
N ILE A 386 5.29 1.46 20.30
CA ILE A 386 4.96 2.41 21.38
C ILE A 386 3.92 1.77 22.32
N VAL A 387 3.88 2.20 23.58
CA VAL A 387 2.77 1.86 24.48
C VAL A 387 1.63 2.84 24.23
N ILE A 388 0.42 2.33 24.08
CA ILE A 388 -0.81 3.12 23.94
C ILE A 388 -1.82 2.64 24.98
N SER A 389 -2.55 3.59 25.56
CA SER A 389 -3.70 3.36 26.43
C SER A 389 -4.98 3.79 25.70
N ALA A 390 -5.99 2.93 25.64
CA ALA A 390 -7.26 3.25 25.00
C ALA A 390 -8.47 2.70 25.77
N VAL A 391 -9.62 3.38 25.62
CA VAL A 391 -10.89 2.98 26.22
C VAL A 391 -11.77 2.34 25.14
N GLY A 392 -12.07 1.05 25.29
CA GLY A 392 -13.14 0.42 24.53
C GLY A 392 -14.50 0.80 25.12
N MET A 393 -15.49 1.02 24.26
CA MET A 393 -16.83 1.44 24.67
C MET A 393 -17.90 0.67 23.90
N ILE A 394 -18.97 0.25 24.57
CA ILE A 394 -20.12 -0.36 23.91
C ILE A 394 -21.42 -0.10 24.66
N ASP A 395 -22.51 0.05 23.90
CA ASP A 395 -23.85 0.20 24.44
C ASP A 395 -24.43 -1.19 24.82
N PRO A 396 -24.61 -1.49 26.12
CA PRO A 396 -25.12 -2.79 26.57
C PRO A 396 -26.61 -2.99 26.26
N SER A 397 -27.33 -1.97 25.79
CA SER A 397 -28.74 -2.07 25.41
C SER A 397 -28.98 -2.68 24.02
N ASP A 398 -27.91 -2.90 23.23
CA ASP A 398 -28.00 -3.61 21.95
C ASP A 398 -28.66 -5.00 22.12
N PRO A 399 -29.75 -5.31 21.40
CA PRO A 399 -30.47 -6.58 21.53
C PRO A 399 -29.61 -7.83 21.38
N ARG A 400 -28.47 -7.75 20.65
CA ARG A 400 -27.53 -8.86 20.49
C ARG A 400 -26.98 -9.37 21.83
N TYR A 401 -26.80 -8.50 22.82
CA TYR A 401 -26.24 -8.88 24.14
C TYR A 401 -27.26 -9.46 25.11
N GLN A 402 -28.56 -9.31 24.82
CA GLN A 402 -29.63 -9.96 25.60
C GLN A 402 -29.66 -11.46 25.33
N SER A 403 -29.28 -11.87 24.12
CA SER A 403 -29.19 -13.27 23.68
C SER A 403 -27.85 -13.92 24.00
N ASP A 404 -26.74 -13.17 23.98
CA ASP A 404 -25.41 -13.66 24.38
C ASP A 404 -24.60 -12.62 25.17
N LYS A 405 -24.39 -12.89 26.48
CA LYS A 405 -23.58 -12.03 27.37
C LYS A 405 -22.07 -12.16 27.14
N SER A 406 -21.60 -13.26 26.52
CA SER A 406 -20.18 -13.46 26.20
C SER A 406 -19.75 -12.61 24.99
N LEU A 407 -20.68 -12.39 24.06
CA LEU A 407 -20.49 -11.49 22.92
C LEU A 407 -20.20 -10.05 23.37
N LEU A 408 -20.84 -9.56 24.43
CA LEU A 408 -20.61 -8.20 24.95
C LEU A 408 -19.15 -7.98 25.34
N GLN A 409 -18.56 -8.90 26.13
CA GLN A 409 -17.14 -8.80 26.49
C GLN A 409 -16.19 -8.96 25.29
N THR A 410 -16.61 -9.71 24.27
CA THR A 410 -15.81 -9.93 23.06
C THR A 410 -15.78 -8.68 22.20
N ASP A 411 -16.96 -8.11 21.90
CA ASP A 411 -17.10 -6.87 21.13
C ASP A 411 -16.42 -5.69 21.88
N LEU A 412 -16.52 -5.62 23.21
CA LEU A 412 -15.90 -4.55 24.01
C LEU A 412 -14.34 -4.62 23.99
N ARG A 413 -13.76 -5.83 24.03
CA ARG A 413 -12.30 -6.00 23.85
C ARG A 413 -11.87 -5.70 22.41
N ALA A 414 -12.65 -6.12 21.41
CA ALA A 414 -12.40 -5.81 20.02
C ALA A 414 -12.41 -4.28 19.80
N ASP A 415 -13.37 -3.58 20.42
CA ASP A 415 -13.46 -2.13 20.37
C ASP A 415 -12.23 -1.45 20.97
N SER A 416 -11.79 -1.87 22.17
CA SER A 416 -10.59 -1.33 22.81
C SER A 416 -9.34 -1.49 21.93
N ARG A 417 -9.18 -2.67 21.28
CA ARG A 417 -8.10 -2.91 20.31
C ARG A 417 -8.19 -2.05 19.07
N ASN A 418 -9.40 -1.78 18.58
CA ASN A 418 -9.62 -0.85 17.48
C ASN A 418 -9.20 0.56 17.89
N GLN A 419 -9.54 1.01 19.10
CA GLN A 419 -9.11 2.33 19.59
C GLN A 419 -7.60 2.43 19.81
N LEU A 420 -6.90 1.36 20.23
CA LEU A 420 -5.43 1.33 20.29
C LEU A 420 -4.79 1.57 18.92
N VAL A 421 -5.28 0.89 17.88
CA VAL A 421 -4.77 1.05 16.51
C VAL A 421 -5.23 2.37 15.89
N GLU A 422 -6.43 2.83 16.22
CA GLU A 422 -6.92 4.14 15.82
C GLU A 422 -5.98 5.23 16.36
N LYS A 423 -5.65 5.26 17.65
CA LYS A 423 -4.67 6.21 18.22
C LYS A 423 -3.28 6.13 17.55
N ALA A 424 -2.85 4.94 17.12
CA ALA A 424 -1.64 4.81 16.29
C ALA A 424 -1.80 5.40 14.88
N LEU A 425 -3.02 5.45 14.31
CA LEU A 425 -3.32 6.21 13.10
C LEU A 425 -3.31 7.72 13.37
N TRP A 426 -3.79 8.19 14.52
CA TRP A 426 -3.75 9.62 14.90
C TRP A 426 -2.32 10.16 15.12
N LEU A 427 -1.36 9.29 15.45
CA LEU A 427 0.07 9.62 15.42
C LEU A 427 0.61 9.79 13.99
N LEU A 428 -0.04 9.16 13.01
CA LEU A 428 0.42 9.08 11.62
C LEU A 428 -0.40 9.93 10.65
N LEU A 429 -1.62 10.34 10.97
CA LEU A 429 -2.58 10.99 10.09
C LEU A 429 -3.22 12.17 10.84
N ASP A 430 -3.60 13.24 10.13
CA ASP A 430 -4.42 14.28 10.76
C ASP A 430 -5.87 13.83 11.03
N ASN A 431 -6.46 14.45 12.04
CA ASN A 431 -7.85 14.30 12.48
C ASN A 431 -8.86 14.26 11.31
N LYS A 432 -8.77 15.22 10.36
CA LYS A 432 -9.74 15.33 9.27
C LYS A 432 -9.59 14.18 8.28
N SER A 433 -8.36 13.78 7.98
CA SER A 433 -8.07 12.63 7.12
C SER A 433 -8.53 11.30 7.73
N VAL A 434 -8.33 11.10 9.05
CA VAL A 434 -8.87 9.93 9.77
C VAL A 434 -10.40 9.92 9.72
N ALA A 435 -11.04 11.06 10.02
CA ALA A 435 -12.48 11.16 10.10
C ALA A 435 -13.17 10.98 8.73
N LYS A 436 -12.61 11.58 7.68
CA LYS A 436 -13.11 11.50 6.29
C LYS A 436 -13.07 10.06 5.73
N ASN A 437 -12.02 9.30 6.06
CA ASN A 437 -11.78 7.96 5.51
C ASN A 437 -12.14 6.83 6.49
N TYR A 438 -12.87 7.15 7.57
CA TYR A 438 -13.05 6.25 8.72
C TYR A 438 -13.61 4.87 8.37
N ASP A 439 -14.61 4.79 7.48
CA ASP A 439 -15.20 3.50 7.09
C ASP A 439 -14.18 2.59 6.38
N VAL A 440 -13.32 3.15 5.51
CA VAL A 440 -12.24 2.41 4.82
C VAL A 440 -11.18 1.95 5.82
N LEU A 441 -10.76 2.84 6.72
CA LEU A 441 -9.81 2.53 7.80
C LEU A 441 -10.38 1.43 8.71
N ARG A 442 -11.67 1.49 9.05
CA ARG A 442 -12.36 0.46 9.86
C ARG A 442 -12.34 -0.90 9.18
N GLU A 443 -12.71 -0.97 7.91
CA GLU A 443 -12.76 -2.23 7.15
C GLU A 443 -11.38 -2.85 6.90
N ARG A 444 -10.35 -2.04 6.67
CA ARG A 444 -9.02 -2.51 6.23
C ARG A 444 -8.00 -2.68 7.36
N LEU A 445 -8.02 -1.77 8.35
CA LEU A 445 -7.03 -1.67 9.42
C LEU A 445 -7.63 -2.06 10.78
N LEU A 446 -8.71 -1.39 11.22
CA LEU A 446 -9.26 -1.62 12.56
C LEU A 446 -9.83 -3.04 12.70
N SER A 447 -10.49 -3.57 11.66
CA SER A 447 -10.92 -4.98 11.60
C SER A 447 -9.82 -6.01 11.84
N LYS A 448 -8.54 -5.60 11.68
CA LYS A 448 -7.34 -6.42 11.87
C LYS A 448 -6.49 -5.93 13.04
N SER A 449 -7.07 -5.15 13.97
CA SER A 449 -6.36 -4.46 15.06
C SER A 449 -5.39 -5.36 15.84
N ALA A 450 -5.80 -6.60 16.12
CA ALA A 450 -4.96 -7.61 16.79
C ALA A 450 -3.60 -7.88 16.11
N SER A 451 -3.49 -7.75 14.78
CA SER A 451 -2.22 -7.96 14.05
C SER A 451 -1.18 -6.85 14.27
N PHE A 452 -1.60 -5.70 14.81
CA PHE A 452 -0.72 -4.56 15.11
C PHE A 452 -0.35 -4.49 16.60
N ILE A 453 -0.91 -5.36 17.45
CA ILE A 453 -0.75 -5.34 18.91
C ILE A 453 0.09 -6.56 19.33
N PRO A 454 1.44 -6.48 19.32
CA PRO A 454 2.30 -7.60 19.73
C PRO A 454 2.13 -8.04 21.19
N ALA A 455 1.72 -7.14 22.10
CA ALA A 455 1.52 -7.48 23.51
C ALA A 455 0.47 -6.55 24.15
N VAL A 456 -0.45 -7.13 24.92
CA VAL A 456 -1.32 -6.39 25.84
C VAL A 456 -0.65 -6.39 27.22
N LEU A 457 -0.50 -5.21 27.82
CA LEU A 457 0.16 -5.02 29.11
C LEU A 457 -0.83 -5.10 30.28
N LYS A 458 -2.03 -4.56 30.09
CA LYS A 458 -3.09 -4.50 31.10
C LYS A 458 -4.47 -4.33 30.46
N GLU A 459 -5.48 -5.04 30.97
CA GLU A 459 -6.89 -4.77 30.71
C GLU A 459 -7.55 -4.45 32.06
N SER A 460 -8.42 -3.44 32.13
CA SER A 460 -9.29 -3.22 33.29
C SER A 460 -10.50 -4.15 33.24
N GLU A 461 -11.15 -4.38 34.37
CA GLU A 461 -12.50 -4.95 34.36
C GLU A 461 -13.46 -4.03 33.59
N ALA A 462 -14.47 -4.63 32.96
CA ALA A 462 -15.51 -3.90 32.26
C ALA A 462 -16.50 -3.27 33.25
N GLN A 463 -16.71 -1.97 33.16
CA GLN A 463 -17.58 -1.21 34.07
C GLN A 463 -18.70 -0.51 33.30
N LEU A 464 -19.92 -0.57 33.85
CA LEU A 464 -21.05 0.20 33.35
C LEU A 464 -20.99 1.63 33.92
N GLY A 465 -20.84 2.62 33.06
CA GLY A 465 -20.86 4.04 33.44
C GLY A 465 -22.27 4.56 33.66
N LYS A 466 -22.37 5.73 34.32
CA LYS A 466 -23.66 6.45 34.49
C LYS A 466 -24.11 7.17 33.22
N ASP A 467 -23.25 7.21 32.21
CA ASP A 467 -23.56 7.55 30.82
C ASP A 467 -24.36 6.44 30.09
N GLY A 468 -24.44 5.24 30.67
CA GLY A 468 -25.14 4.08 30.12
C GLY A 468 -24.27 3.20 29.22
N LEU A 469 -22.98 3.49 29.06
CA LEU A 469 -22.06 2.69 28.25
C LEU A 469 -21.26 1.73 29.13
N MET A 470 -20.98 0.53 28.63
CA MET A 470 -19.97 -0.33 29.23
C MET A 470 -18.61 0.00 28.64
N SER A 471 -17.61 0.17 29.49
CA SER A 471 -16.26 0.57 29.09
C SER A 471 -15.18 -0.30 29.75
N MET A 472 -14.04 -0.42 29.09
CA MET A 472 -12.80 -0.96 29.67
C MET A 472 -11.59 -0.19 29.14
N THR A 473 -10.54 -0.07 29.95
CA THR A 473 -9.25 0.49 29.53
C THR A 473 -8.27 -0.64 29.22
N THR A 474 -7.58 -0.54 28.09
CA THR A 474 -6.49 -1.45 27.72
C THR A 474 -5.20 -0.64 27.53
N ASP A 475 -4.12 -1.09 28.17
CA ASP A 475 -2.75 -0.65 27.91
C ASP A 475 -2.06 -1.73 27.07
N ALA A 476 -1.47 -1.36 25.93
CA ALA A 476 -0.82 -2.32 25.04
C ALA A 476 0.38 -1.75 24.30
N VAL A 477 1.30 -2.62 23.90
CA VAL A 477 2.35 -2.31 22.92
C VAL A 477 1.75 -2.39 21.53
N VAL A 478 1.83 -1.30 20.77
CA VAL A 478 1.32 -1.18 19.39
C VAL A 478 2.49 -0.96 18.43
N ASN A 479 2.49 -1.71 17.32
CA ASN A 479 3.50 -1.60 16.27
C ASN A 479 3.09 -0.53 15.24
N VAL A 480 3.46 0.72 15.52
CA VAL A 480 3.14 1.88 14.68
C VAL A 480 3.73 1.73 13.27
N ARG A 481 4.93 1.14 13.13
CA ARG A 481 5.51 0.85 11.81
C ARG A 481 4.69 -0.15 11.00
N ALA A 482 4.08 -1.16 11.63
CA ALA A 482 3.19 -2.10 10.95
C ALA A 482 1.88 -1.41 10.51
N VAL A 483 1.33 -0.52 11.34
CA VAL A 483 0.18 0.33 10.98
C VAL A 483 0.52 1.25 9.80
N GLN A 484 1.64 1.96 9.85
CA GLN A 484 2.17 2.81 8.77
C GLN A 484 2.43 2.02 7.48
N LYS A 485 2.99 0.80 7.58
CA LYS A 485 3.19 -0.07 6.42
C LYS A 485 1.87 -0.53 5.80
N SER A 486 0.86 -0.81 6.61
CA SER A 486 -0.48 -1.18 6.13
C SER A 486 -1.25 0.02 5.56
N LEU A 487 -1.02 1.24 6.06
CA LEU A 487 -1.48 2.49 5.43
C LEU A 487 -0.78 2.70 4.07
N ASN A 488 0.54 2.49 3.99
CA ASN A 488 1.31 2.65 2.76
C ASN A 488 0.92 1.64 1.66
N GLN A 489 0.19 0.58 2.00
CA GLN A 489 -0.41 -0.36 1.04
C GLN A 489 -1.78 0.10 0.50
N MET A 490 -2.31 1.23 0.97
CA MET A 490 -3.48 1.93 0.41
C MET A 490 -3.09 2.79 -0.81
N SER A 491 -4.07 3.35 -1.51
CA SER A 491 -3.88 3.91 -2.85
C SER A 491 -3.11 5.24 -2.85
N ARG A 492 -2.55 5.60 -4.01
CA ARG A 492 -1.68 6.79 -4.16
C ARG A 492 -2.41 8.10 -3.86
N ASP A 493 -3.69 8.18 -4.19
CA ASP A 493 -4.50 9.39 -3.99
C ASP A 493 -4.73 9.67 -2.49
N GLU A 494 -4.91 8.61 -1.70
CA GLU A 494 -5.02 8.67 -0.22
C GLU A 494 -3.68 9.10 0.41
N ARG A 495 -2.55 8.74 -0.21
CA ARG A 495 -1.20 9.08 0.27
C ARG A 495 -0.87 10.58 0.14
N ILE A 496 -1.47 11.29 -0.83
CA ILE A 496 -1.25 12.74 -1.00
C ILE A 496 -1.88 13.55 0.16
N GLU A 497 -2.95 13.05 0.77
CA GLU A 497 -3.60 13.69 1.92
C GLU A 497 -2.76 13.49 3.21
N PHE A 498 -2.25 12.27 3.45
CA PHE A 498 -1.26 11.94 4.51
C PHE A 498 0.00 12.85 4.47
N ILE A 499 0.50 13.14 3.28
CA ILE A 499 1.72 13.95 3.08
C ILE A 499 1.53 15.43 3.47
N ARG A 500 0.30 15.95 3.45
CA ARG A 500 0.05 17.38 3.71
C ARG A 500 -0.07 17.74 5.19
N SER A 501 -0.05 16.76 6.09
CA SER A 501 -0.45 16.99 7.47
C SER A 501 0.38 16.26 8.52
N SER A 502 1.08 15.18 8.15
CA SER A 502 1.87 14.38 9.08
C SER A 502 3.36 14.73 9.06
N GLY A 503 3.66 15.95 9.48
CA GLY A 503 5.00 16.44 9.86
C GLY A 503 6.08 16.39 8.77
N ASP A 504 6.48 17.53 8.22
CA ASP A 504 7.70 17.59 7.40
C ASP A 504 8.93 17.31 8.30
N PRO A 505 9.65 16.17 8.17
CA PRO A 505 10.89 15.98 8.90
C PRO A 505 11.90 17.05 8.49
N LYS A 506 12.62 17.55 9.49
CA LYS A 506 13.70 18.50 9.36
C LYS A 506 15.01 17.74 9.25
N VAL A 507 15.63 17.81 8.08
CA VAL A 507 16.95 17.21 7.85
C VAL A 507 18.01 18.32 7.89
N SER A 508 18.97 18.21 8.79
CA SER A 508 20.21 18.99 8.73
C SER A 508 21.20 18.31 7.79
N VAL A 509 21.96 19.11 7.05
CA VAL A 509 22.90 18.65 6.01
C VAL A 509 24.23 19.34 6.19
N ARG A 510 25.31 18.57 6.29
CA ARG A 510 26.69 19.05 6.39
C ARG A 510 27.62 18.20 5.53
N ILE A 511 28.19 18.78 4.47
CA ILE A 511 29.12 18.09 3.57
C ILE A 511 30.45 18.82 3.58
N ALA A 512 31.52 18.11 3.94
CA ALA A 512 32.88 18.64 3.96
C ALA A 512 33.75 17.98 2.88
N VAL A 513 34.80 18.67 2.44
CA VAL A 513 35.74 18.22 1.42
C VAL A 513 37.16 18.52 1.84
N ARG A 514 38.07 17.59 1.54
CA ARG A 514 39.50 17.69 1.83
C ARG A 514 40.32 17.48 0.56
N ASP A 515 41.40 18.24 0.42
CA ASP A 515 42.40 17.97 -0.63
C ASP A 515 43.17 16.68 -0.28
N ALA A 516 43.21 15.72 -1.21
CA ALA A 516 43.87 14.44 -1.02
C ALA A 516 45.40 14.56 -1.02
N ASP A 517 45.95 15.64 -1.59
CA ASP A 517 47.39 15.90 -1.64
C ASP A 517 47.88 16.68 -0.40
N VAL A 518 46.98 17.13 0.48
CA VAL A 518 47.27 17.78 1.77
C VAL A 518 46.46 17.14 2.91
N PRO A 519 46.79 15.91 3.34
CA PRO A 519 45.96 15.12 4.26
C PRO A 519 45.77 15.74 5.65
N ASP A 520 46.76 16.51 6.12
CA ASP A 520 46.75 17.19 7.43
C ASP A 520 45.93 18.49 7.44
N ALA A 521 45.45 18.96 6.29
CA ALA A 521 44.56 20.12 6.24
C ALA A 521 43.18 19.77 6.82
N PRO A 522 42.54 20.68 7.59
CA PRO A 522 41.19 20.47 8.08
C PRO A 522 40.18 20.45 6.92
N PRO A 523 39.19 19.54 6.93
CA PRO A 523 38.20 19.44 5.88
C PRO A 523 37.30 20.69 5.86
N GLN A 524 37.07 21.24 4.67
CA GLN A 524 36.33 22.49 4.47
C GLN A 524 34.87 22.22 4.10
N PRO A 525 33.89 22.99 4.59
CA PRO A 525 32.50 22.85 4.15
C PRO A 525 32.35 23.07 2.64
N SER A 526 31.45 22.33 1.99
CA SER A 526 31.12 22.47 0.58
C SER A 526 29.68 22.96 0.38
N PRO A 527 29.45 24.28 0.23
CA PRO A 527 28.13 24.84 -0.01
C PRO A 527 27.45 24.28 -1.25
N ILE A 528 28.21 23.93 -2.30
CA ILE A 528 27.70 23.36 -3.56
C ILE A 528 27.11 21.96 -3.32
N ALA A 529 27.86 21.08 -2.64
CA ALA A 529 27.40 19.73 -2.35
C ALA A 529 26.23 19.74 -1.34
N GLU A 530 26.31 20.59 -0.32
CA GLU A 530 25.22 20.79 0.63
C GLU A 530 23.94 21.31 -0.01
N ASN A 531 24.02 22.33 -0.87
CA ASN A 531 22.84 22.90 -1.52
C ASN A 531 22.20 21.90 -2.49
N THR A 532 22.99 21.14 -3.24
CA THR A 532 22.50 20.05 -4.11
C THR A 532 21.70 19.00 -3.31
N LEU A 533 22.22 18.56 -2.17
CA LEU A 533 21.54 17.62 -1.28
C LEU A 533 20.30 18.25 -0.59
N LYS A 534 20.38 19.52 -0.16
CA LYS A 534 19.25 20.27 0.41
C LYS A 534 18.11 20.43 -0.61
N GLU A 535 18.41 20.67 -1.89
CA GLU A 535 17.42 20.72 -2.97
C GLU A 535 16.74 19.36 -3.18
N ARG A 536 17.50 18.26 -3.16
CA ARG A 536 16.94 16.90 -3.22
C ARG A 536 16.03 16.60 -2.03
N ILE A 537 16.43 16.95 -0.82
CA ILE A 537 15.62 16.75 0.39
C ILE A 537 14.33 17.58 0.32
N LYS A 538 14.40 18.83 -0.14
CA LYS A 538 13.22 19.67 -0.41
C LYS A 538 12.29 19.06 -1.46
N SER A 539 12.83 18.38 -2.49
CA SER A 539 11.99 17.72 -3.50
C SER A 539 11.23 16.50 -2.97
N PHE A 540 11.61 15.95 -1.81
CA PHE A 540 10.82 14.95 -1.06
C PHE A 540 9.66 15.58 -0.26
N GLY A 541 9.56 16.91 -0.23
CA GLY A 541 8.64 17.68 0.61
C GLY A 541 9.20 18.02 2.01
N PHE A 542 10.46 17.72 2.29
CA PHE A 542 11.04 17.86 3.63
C PHE A 542 11.69 19.23 3.86
N ARG A 543 11.79 19.63 5.14
CA ARG A 543 12.43 20.89 5.53
C ARG A 543 13.92 20.66 5.73
N THR A 544 14.73 21.62 5.28
CA THR A 544 16.19 21.59 5.50
C THR A 544 16.57 22.56 6.60
N TRP A 545 17.27 22.09 7.63
CA TRP A 545 17.77 22.93 8.73
C TRP A 545 19.23 23.34 8.49
N SER A 546 19.60 24.53 8.92
CA SER A 546 20.95 25.10 8.78
C SER A 546 21.43 25.70 10.09
N GLU A 547 22.58 25.27 10.58
CA GLU A 547 23.26 25.89 11.73
C GLU A 547 24.44 26.75 11.30
N GLY A 548 24.77 27.75 12.12
CA GLY A 548 25.96 28.57 11.97
C GLY A 548 27.19 27.92 12.62
N ALA A 549 28.25 27.73 11.82
CA ALA A 549 29.66 27.77 12.22
C ALA A 549 30.09 27.09 13.55
N ALA A 550 29.82 25.78 13.72
CA ALA A 550 30.55 24.94 14.68
C ALA A 550 30.68 23.48 14.20
N PRO A 551 31.90 22.89 14.13
CA PRO A 551 32.11 21.57 13.53
C PRO A 551 31.52 20.38 14.32
N ASP A 552 31.39 20.49 15.65
CA ASP A 552 31.07 19.34 16.52
C ASP A 552 29.72 19.45 17.28
N ALA A 553 28.89 20.45 16.96
CA ALA A 553 27.55 20.59 17.55
C ALA A 553 26.52 19.69 16.84
N ALA A 554 25.79 18.87 17.62
CA ALA A 554 24.57 18.21 17.15
C ALA A 554 23.48 19.26 16.88
N ALA A 555 22.80 19.14 15.74
CA ALA A 555 21.93 20.20 15.23
C ALA A 555 20.63 20.29 16.02
N LYS A 556 20.55 21.22 16.98
CA LYS A 556 19.44 21.29 17.94
C LYS A 556 18.13 21.68 17.24
N GLY A 557 17.28 20.68 17.00
CA GLY A 557 15.93 20.87 16.44
C GLY A 557 15.75 20.38 14.99
N ALA A 558 16.71 19.65 14.43
CA ALA A 558 16.50 18.76 13.29
C ALA A 558 16.16 17.34 13.78
N ASP A 559 15.41 16.58 12.99
CA ASP A 559 15.05 15.17 13.30
C ASP A 559 16.16 14.22 12.80
N PHE A 560 16.81 14.58 11.69
CA PHE A 560 17.94 13.84 11.13
C PHE A 560 19.13 14.75 10.85
N ALA A 561 20.35 14.20 10.94
CA ALA A 561 21.57 14.84 10.47
C ALA A 561 22.25 13.97 9.40
N VAL A 562 22.36 14.49 8.17
CA VAL A 562 23.17 13.91 7.10
C VAL A 562 24.53 14.58 7.09
N ILE A 563 25.58 13.79 7.31
CA ILE A 563 26.97 14.24 7.45
C ILE A 563 27.82 13.49 6.43
N GLY A 564 28.66 14.18 5.66
CA GLY A 564 29.60 13.52 4.76
C GLY A 564 30.94 14.24 4.63
N GLU A 565 32.00 13.47 4.37
CA GLU A 565 33.33 13.97 4.00
C GLU A 565 33.81 13.32 2.71
N ALA A 566 34.32 14.09 1.74
CA ALA A 566 34.93 13.57 0.51
C ALA A 566 36.37 14.06 0.33
N LYS A 567 37.26 13.19 -0.16
CA LYS A 567 38.64 13.55 -0.51
C LYS A 567 38.79 13.68 -2.01
N ILE A 568 39.26 14.84 -2.48
CA ILE A 568 39.44 15.14 -3.91
C ILE A 568 40.93 15.30 -4.21
N LYS A 569 41.42 14.59 -5.23
CA LYS A 569 42.78 14.71 -5.75
C LYS A 569 42.80 15.52 -7.04
N LYS A 570 43.82 16.36 -7.21
CA LYS A 570 44.08 17.14 -8.42
C LYS A 570 45.01 16.35 -9.34
N LEU A 571 44.55 16.07 -10.55
CA LEU A 571 45.24 15.26 -11.56
C LEU A 571 45.63 16.14 -12.74
N PRO A 572 46.87 16.66 -12.81
CA PRO A 572 47.35 17.40 -13.97
C PRO A 572 47.55 16.43 -15.15
N PHE A 573 46.90 16.71 -16.26
CA PHE A 573 46.97 15.93 -17.50
C PHE A 573 47.45 16.83 -18.65
N ARG A 574 48.53 16.45 -19.33
CA ARG A 574 49.09 17.22 -20.44
C ARG A 574 48.55 16.73 -21.78
N LEU A 575 47.98 17.62 -22.58
CA LEU A 575 47.56 17.34 -23.95
C LEU A 575 48.78 17.39 -24.88
N GLU A 576 49.18 16.24 -25.42
CA GLU A 576 50.36 16.14 -26.30
C GLU A 576 50.23 17.01 -27.57
N ALA A 577 49.02 17.11 -28.14
CA ALA A 577 48.77 17.85 -29.38
C ALA A 577 48.81 19.39 -29.23
N SER A 578 48.67 19.93 -28.01
CA SER A 578 48.62 21.38 -27.76
C SER A 578 49.62 21.88 -26.71
N GLY A 579 50.31 20.96 -26.03
CA GLY A 579 51.25 21.26 -24.95
C GLY A 579 50.61 21.73 -23.63
N LEU A 580 49.29 21.99 -23.63
CA LEU A 580 48.51 22.51 -22.50
C LEU A 580 48.34 21.47 -21.38
N THR A 581 48.42 21.91 -20.13
CA THR A 581 48.09 21.10 -18.95
C THR A 581 46.67 21.42 -18.48
N ILE A 582 45.80 20.42 -18.47
CA ILE A 582 44.45 20.49 -17.92
C ILE A 582 44.43 19.75 -16.58
N THR A 583 44.00 20.42 -15.51
CA THR A 583 43.77 19.78 -14.22
C THR A 583 42.40 19.13 -14.20
N LYS A 584 42.32 17.84 -13.89
CA LYS A 584 41.07 17.14 -13.58
C LYS A 584 40.98 16.86 -12.09
N TYR A 585 39.75 16.68 -11.61
CA TYR A 585 39.45 16.39 -10.21
C TYR A 585 38.91 14.97 -10.10
N ALA A 586 39.39 14.19 -9.12
CA ALA A 586 38.94 12.81 -8.89
C ALA A 586 38.72 12.56 -7.40
N MET A 587 37.61 11.89 -7.05
CA MET A 587 37.33 11.53 -5.66
C MET A 587 38.09 10.26 -5.27
N THR A 588 38.88 10.32 -4.21
CA THR A 588 39.76 9.22 -3.76
C THR A 588 39.23 8.47 -2.54
N SER A 589 38.30 9.08 -1.79
CA SER A 589 37.50 8.43 -0.76
C SER A 589 36.28 9.29 -0.43
N TRP A 590 35.23 8.68 0.10
CA TRP A 590 34.14 9.40 0.76
C TRP A 590 33.70 8.70 2.03
N THR A 591 33.01 9.43 2.89
CA THR A 591 32.17 8.90 3.96
C THR A 591 30.86 9.66 3.97
N VAL A 592 29.76 8.95 4.17
CA VAL A 592 28.40 9.49 4.28
C VAL A 592 27.73 8.77 5.43
N LYS A 593 27.13 9.51 6.36
CA LYS A 593 26.30 8.94 7.42
C LYS A 593 25.03 9.75 7.65
N CYS A 594 24.01 9.08 8.14
CA CYS A 594 22.81 9.73 8.67
C CYS A 594 22.59 9.29 10.12
N VAL A 595 22.26 10.27 10.97
CA VAL A 595 22.06 10.08 12.42
C VAL A 595 20.68 10.60 12.78
N ASP A 596 19.87 9.77 13.43
CA ASP A 596 18.64 10.19 14.10
C ASP A 596 19.02 11.05 15.31
N GLN A 597 18.53 12.30 15.36
CA GLN A 597 18.89 13.27 16.41
C GLN A 597 18.11 13.07 17.72
N GLU A 598 17.00 12.31 17.72
CA GLU A 598 16.27 11.94 18.95
C GLU A 598 16.95 10.77 19.66
N THR A 599 17.34 9.74 18.91
CA THR A 599 17.94 8.51 19.47
C THR A 599 19.47 8.54 19.55
N GLY A 600 20.12 9.36 18.72
CA GLY A 600 21.57 9.35 18.52
C GLY A 600 22.09 8.16 17.70
N GLU A 601 21.21 7.34 17.12
CA GLU A 601 21.58 6.15 16.35
C GLU A 601 22.10 6.53 14.94
N GLU A 602 23.24 5.94 14.54
CA GLU A 602 23.75 6.04 13.17
C GLU A 602 22.96 5.11 12.23
N ILE A 603 21.77 5.57 11.81
CA ILE A 603 20.82 4.83 10.97
C ILE A 603 21.33 4.54 9.54
N TYR A 604 22.42 5.19 9.11
CA TYR A 604 23.08 4.91 7.83
C TYR A 604 24.56 5.26 7.89
N TYR A 605 25.41 4.42 7.30
CA TYR A 605 26.83 4.69 7.07
C TYR A 605 27.30 4.03 5.76
N ASN A 606 27.98 4.78 4.91
CA ASN A 606 28.59 4.30 3.67
C ASN A 606 29.94 4.99 3.44
N ASN A 607 30.97 4.21 3.11
CA ASN A 607 32.31 4.68 2.75
C ASN A 607 32.84 4.04 1.45
N VAL A 608 32.00 3.27 0.75
CA VAL A 608 32.36 2.56 -0.49
C VAL A 608 32.24 3.53 -1.66
N LEU A 609 33.34 3.76 -2.36
CA LEU A 609 33.38 4.67 -3.52
C LEU A 609 32.37 4.25 -4.61
N PRO A 610 31.45 5.14 -5.03
CA PRO A 610 30.53 4.87 -6.13
C PRO A 610 31.24 4.50 -7.43
N THR A 611 30.80 3.42 -8.08
CA THR A 611 31.35 2.98 -9.37
C THR A 611 31.01 3.97 -10.49
N GLY A 612 31.97 4.28 -11.36
CA GLY A 612 31.75 5.09 -12.55
C GLY A 612 31.86 6.62 -12.36
N LEU A 613 32.43 7.09 -11.25
CA LEU A 613 32.58 8.53 -10.97
C LEU A 613 33.49 9.30 -11.96
N GLY A 614 34.41 8.62 -12.64
CA GLY A 614 35.31 9.24 -13.62
C GLY A 614 36.20 10.32 -13.01
N SER A 615 36.41 11.41 -13.76
CA SER A 615 37.19 12.58 -13.34
C SER A 615 36.60 13.84 -13.96
N TRP A 616 36.35 14.88 -13.16
CA TRP A 616 35.68 16.11 -13.59
C TRP A 616 36.67 17.16 -14.12
N PRO A 617 36.25 18.02 -15.06
CA PRO A 617 37.09 19.09 -15.61
C PRO A 617 37.22 20.30 -14.66
N SER A 618 36.36 20.41 -13.65
CA SER A 618 36.36 21.51 -12.68
C SER A 618 36.09 21.00 -11.25
N GLU A 619 36.51 21.78 -10.25
CA GLU A 619 36.24 21.49 -8.84
C GLU A 619 34.73 21.62 -8.54
N GLU A 620 34.07 22.63 -9.09
CA GLU A 620 32.63 22.85 -8.93
C GLU A 620 31.78 21.67 -9.46
N GLU A 621 32.12 21.12 -10.63
CA GLU A 621 31.44 19.92 -11.15
C GLU A 621 31.69 18.70 -10.26
N ALA A 622 32.89 18.54 -9.71
CA ALA A 622 33.19 17.47 -8.76
C ALA A 622 32.34 17.61 -7.48
N LEU A 623 32.27 18.81 -6.91
CA LEU A 623 31.45 19.10 -5.72
C LEU A 623 29.96 18.86 -5.97
N LYS A 624 29.44 19.26 -7.14
CA LYS A 624 28.05 19.03 -7.53
C LYS A 624 27.76 17.54 -7.75
N ALA A 625 28.68 16.81 -8.39
CA ALA A 625 28.56 15.37 -8.59
C ALA A 625 28.61 14.60 -7.25
N ILE A 626 29.47 15.01 -6.32
CA ILE A 626 29.50 14.49 -4.94
C ILE A 626 28.16 14.75 -4.25
N GLY A 627 27.67 16.00 -4.25
CA GLY A 627 26.37 16.35 -3.68
C GLY A 627 25.23 15.50 -4.26
N THR A 628 25.23 15.29 -5.58
CA THR A 628 24.25 14.45 -6.28
C THR A 628 24.35 12.98 -5.84
N LYS A 629 25.57 12.44 -5.74
CA LYS A 629 25.79 11.03 -5.37
C LYS A 629 25.42 10.75 -3.92
N ILE A 630 25.73 11.68 -3.01
CA ILE A 630 25.26 11.60 -1.62
C ILE A 630 23.72 11.67 -1.58
N ALA A 631 23.12 12.48 -2.45
CA ALA A 631 21.67 12.62 -2.59
C ALA A 631 20.97 11.45 -3.30
N ASP A 632 21.71 10.56 -3.97
CA ASP A 632 21.22 9.28 -4.52
C ASP A 632 21.10 8.20 -3.42
N GLU A 633 21.93 8.26 -2.38
CA GLU A 633 21.89 7.32 -1.23
C GLU A 633 20.65 7.53 -0.34
N PHE A 634 20.05 8.73 -0.36
CA PHE A 634 18.93 9.09 0.49
C PHE A 634 17.64 9.22 -0.31
N SER A 635 16.61 8.47 0.09
CA SER A 635 15.27 8.55 -0.48
C SER A 635 14.27 9.12 0.53
N ARG A 636 13.09 9.52 0.04
CA ARG A 636 11.97 9.89 0.89
C ARG A 636 11.63 8.80 1.91
N ASP A 637 11.52 7.56 1.42
CA ASP A 637 11.14 6.41 2.23
C ASP A 637 12.24 6.04 3.24
N PHE A 638 13.51 6.27 2.94
CA PHE A 638 14.60 6.12 3.90
C PHE A 638 14.35 6.97 5.15
N PHE A 639 14.06 8.27 5.00
CA PHE A 639 13.77 9.12 6.16
C PHE A 639 12.49 8.67 6.85
N LEU A 640 11.39 8.43 6.13
CA LEU A 640 10.09 8.05 6.73
C LEU A 640 10.10 6.69 7.44
N GLN A 641 10.99 5.75 7.09
CA GLN A 641 11.18 4.48 7.80
C GLN A 641 11.87 4.68 9.16
N HIS A 642 12.67 5.74 9.29
CA HIS A 642 13.45 6.07 10.48
C HIS A 642 12.86 7.25 11.28
N VAL A 643 11.73 7.84 10.86
CA VAL A 643 11.02 8.83 11.69
C VAL A 643 10.51 8.14 12.95
N SER A 644 11.09 8.50 14.08
CA SER A 644 10.63 8.13 15.40
C SER A 644 9.37 8.96 15.74
N VAL A 645 8.19 8.37 15.49
CA VAL A 645 6.90 9.00 15.85
C VAL A 645 6.64 8.79 17.34
N THR A 646 7.34 9.55 18.18
CA THR A 646 7.12 9.59 19.63
C THR A 646 6.08 10.65 19.98
N GLY A 647 5.14 10.32 20.88
CA GLY A 647 4.22 11.32 21.41
C GLY A 647 4.93 12.25 22.39
N ARG A 648 4.65 13.55 22.33
CA ARG A 648 5.22 14.58 23.21
C ARG A 648 4.69 14.40 24.64
N LYS A 649 5.57 14.35 25.63
CA LYS A 649 5.16 14.37 27.05
C LYS A 649 4.71 15.78 27.43
N ILE A 650 3.56 15.91 28.08
CA ILE A 650 2.97 17.17 28.53
C ILE A 650 2.47 16.98 29.96
N THR A 651 2.81 17.92 30.85
CA THR A 651 2.29 17.97 32.22
C THR A 651 1.12 18.94 32.27
N LEU A 652 -0.10 18.41 32.37
CA LEU A 652 -1.34 19.17 32.42
C LEU A 652 -1.73 19.46 33.88
N ASN A 653 -1.69 20.72 34.30
CA ASN A 653 -2.06 21.16 35.65
C ASN A 653 -3.44 21.82 35.62
N VAL A 654 -4.46 21.23 36.25
CA VAL A 654 -5.84 21.71 36.16
C VAL A 654 -6.28 22.39 37.46
N GLU A 655 -6.32 23.72 37.44
CA GLU A 655 -6.65 24.54 38.60
C GLU A 655 -8.17 24.71 38.76
N GLY A 656 -8.67 24.63 40.00
CA GLY A 656 -10.06 24.99 40.31
C GLY A 656 -11.11 23.87 40.18
N LEU A 657 -10.70 22.62 39.89
CA LEU A 657 -11.56 21.43 40.06
C LEU A 657 -11.95 21.23 41.54
N PRO A 658 -13.23 20.95 41.86
CA PRO A 658 -13.72 21.04 43.24
C PRO A 658 -13.48 19.78 44.11
N SER A 659 -13.20 18.60 43.55
CA SER A 659 -13.08 17.35 44.32
C SER A 659 -12.16 16.31 43.68
N ALA A 660 -11.69 15.35 44.47
CA ALA A 660 -10.97 14.17 43.97
C ALA A 660 -11.81 13.37 42.95
N THR A 661 -13.11 13.17 43.23
CA THR A 661 -14.04 12.48 42.33
C THR A 661 -14.12 13.14 40.95
N SER A 662 -14.18 14.48 40.89
CA SER A 662 -14.17 15.21 39.62
C SER A 662 -12.84 15.13 38.87
N GLN A 663 -11.72 14.91 39.57
CA GLN A 663 -10.41 14.67 38.94
C GLN A 663 -10.35 13.26 38.33
N ASP A 664 -10.97 12.26 38.97
CA ASP A 664 -11.04 10.89 38.46
C ASP A 664 -12.02 10.77 37.27
N TRP A 665 -13.12 11.53 37.26
CA TRP A 665 -13.96 11.69 36.07
C TRP A 665 -13.18 12.32 34.92
N LEU A 666 -12.42 13.40 35.18
CA LEU A 666 -11.56 14.01 34.15
C LEU A 666 -10.49 13.04 33.64
N ALA A 667 -9.87 12.22 34.51
CA ALA A 667 -8.90 11.21 34.09
C ALA A 667 -9.49 10.20 33.08
N ARG A 668 -10.75 9.78 33.28
CA ARG A 668 -11.49 8.89 32.37
C ARG A 668 -11.77 9.54 31.01
N GLU A 669 -12.07 10.84 30.99
CA GLU A 669 -12.20 11.58 29.74
C GLU A 669 -10.86 11.68 29.01
N LEU A 670 -9.79 12.09 29.71
CA LEU A 670 -8.46 12.31 29.13
C LEU A 670 -7.91 11.05 28.43
N ILE A 671 -8.03 9.88 29.06
CA ILE A 671 -7.57 8.61 28.47
C ILE A 671 -8.43 8.12 27.30
N ALA A 672 -9.68 8.58 27.18
CA ALA A 672 -10.56 8.26 26.06
C ALA A 672 -10.28 9.11 24.80
N LEU A 673 -9.69 10.30 24.94
CA LEU A 673 -9.41 11.22 23.82
C LEU A 673 -8.41 10.63 22.81
N PRO A 674 -8.61 10.83 21.50
CA PRO A 674 -7.77 10.21 20.47
C PRO A 674 -6.34 10.78 20.42
N GLU A 675 -6.15 12.07 20.70
CA GLU A 675 -4.83 12.72 20.75
C GLU A 675 -3.98 12.27 21.95
N ILE A 676 -4.57 11.68 22.99
CA ILE A 676 -3.86 11.21 24.20
C ILE A 676 -3.42 9.76 24.01
N ILE A 677 -2.12 9.55 23.84
CA ILE A 677 -1.49 8.24 23.60
C ILE A 677 -1.43 7.42 24.88
N THR A 678 -0.93 8.02 25.97
CA THR A 678 -0.91 7.44 27.32
C THR A 678 -1.20 8.51 28.37
N LEU A 679 -1.70 8.07 29.53
CA LEU A 679 -1.92 8.88 30.72
C LEU A 679 -1.24 8.16 31.89
N SER A 680 -0.28 8.80 32.58
CA SER A 680 0.33 8.20 33.77
C SER A 680 -0.72 8.01 34.87
N PRO A 681 -0.68 6.89 35.63
CA PRO A 681 -1.58 6.70 36.76
C PRO A 681 -1.33 7.75 37.85
N ARG A 682 -2.41 8.45 38.25
CA ARG A 682 -2.35 9.51 39.26
C ARG A 682 -2.29 8.93 40.67
N SER A 683 -1.41 9.46 41.52
CA SER A 683 -1.39 9.13 42.95
C SER A 683 -2.67 9.63 43.65
N PRO A 684 -3.36 8.81 44.46
CA PRO A 684 -4.54 9.24 45.20
C PRO A 684 -4.24 10.45 46.10
N GLY A 685 -5.07 11.49 46.03
CA GLY A 685 -4.91 12.72 46.82
C GLY A 685 -3.88 13.72 46.28
N ALA A 686 -3.19 13.44 45.16
CA ALA A 686 -2.34 14.41 44.48
C ALA A 686 -3.17 15.61 43.94
N PRO A 687 -2.53 16.78 43.69
CA PRO A 687 -3.15 17.85 42.89
C PRO A 687 -3.65 17.32 41.53
N ALA A 688 -4.48 18.11 40.84
CA ALA A 688 -5.05 17.76 39.54
C ALA A 688 -4.02 17.93 38.41
N THR A 689 -2.87 17.30 38.58
CA THR A 689 -1.77 17.21 37.61
C THR A 689 -1.86 15.87 36.90
N PHE A 690 -1.84 15.89 35.57
CA PHE A 690 -1.89 14.72 34.72
C PHE A 690 -0.67 14.72 33.80
N GLU A 691 0.11 13.65 33.82
CA GLU A 691 1.17 13.45 32.83
C GLU A 691 0.56 12.74 31.60
N LEU A 692 0.58 13.45 30.48
CA LEU A 692 0.03 13.01 29.22
C LEU A 692 1.16 12.72 28.24
N GLN A 693 1.00 11.70 27.42
CA GLN A 693 1.74 11.61 26.16
C GLN A 693 0.77 11.94 25.03
N VAL A 694 1.06 12.98 24.25
CA VAL A 694 0.14 13.57 23.26
C VAL A 694 0.70 13.40 21.85
N GLY A 695 -0.15 13.01 20.90
CA GLY A 695 0.21 12.91 19.48
C GLY A 695 0.24 14.27 18.78
N GLY A 696 1.11 14.39 17.78
CA GLY A 696 1.18 15.54 16.88
C GLY A 696 2.32 16.54 17.15
N SER A 697 2.69 17.28 16.10
CA SER A 697 3.77 18.27 16.13
C SER A 697 3.24 19.69 16.30
N GLY A 698 3.51 20.32 17.44
CA GLY A 698 3.12 21.71 17.71
C GLY A 698 3.48 22.16 19.13
N PRO A 699 3.29 23.44 19.48
CA PRO A 699 3.41 23.94 20.85
C PRO A 699 2.48 23.18 21.81
N ALA A 700 2.94 22.93 23.05
CA ALA A 700 2.18 22.15 24.04
C ALA A 700 0.79 22.76 24.33
N GLY A 701 0.68 24.09 24.38
CA GLY A 701 -0.60 24.80 24.54
C GLY A 701 -1.60 24.54 23.41
N ASP A 702 -1.15 24.50 22.15
CA ASP A 702 -2.01 24.25 21.00
C ASP A 702 -2.49 22.80 20.96
N LEU A 703 -1.62 21.85 21.31
CA LEU A 703 -1.97 20.43 21.43
C LEU A 703 -3.02 20.21 22.52
N VAL A 704 -2.86 20.86 23.69
CA VAL A 704 -3.84 20.81 24.78
C VAL A 704 -5.17 21.51 24.41
N VAL A 705 -5.15 22.69 23.80
CA VAL A 705 -6.40 23.37 23.39
C VAL A 705 -7.20 22.55 22.39
N ASN A 706 -6.53 22.01 21.37
CA ASN A 706 -7.21 21.31 20.29
C ASN A 706 -7.60 19.88 20.69
N GLY A 707 -6.68 19.09 21.24
CA GLY A 707 -6.91 17.69 21.57
C GLY A 707 -7.54 17.43 22.94
N VAL A 708 -7.61 18.45 23.82
CA VAL A 708 -8.15 18.27 25.19
C VAL A 708 -9.26 19.26 25.51
N LEU A 709 -9.02 20.58 25.45
CA LEU A 709 -9.97 21.55 25.98
C LEU A 709 -11.25 21.66 25.13
N LYS A 710 -11.12 21.63 23.79
CA LYS A 710 -12.26 21.69 22.88
C LYS A 710 -13.24 20.51 23.06
N PRO A 711 -12.82 19.23 23.01
CA PRO A 711 -13.71 18.10 23.28
C PRO A 711 -14.39 18.18 24.66
N LEU A 712 -13.64 18.53 25.71
CA LEU A 712 -14.19 18.63 27.08
C LEU A 712 -15.23 19.74 27.22
N ASN A 713 -14.95 20.95 26.70
CA ASN A 713 -15.91 22.06 26.73
C ASN A 713 -17.16 21.75 25.91
N ARG A 714 -17.00 21.06 24.77
CA ARG A 714 -18.12 20.61 23.95
C ARG A 714 -19.03 19.63 24.70
N LYS A 715 -18.47 18.60 25.34
CA LYS A 715 -19.24 17.68 26.22
C LYS A 715 -19.95 18.42 27.37
N LEU A 716 -19.33 19.45 27.94
CA LEU A 716 -19.93 20.26 28.99
C LEU A 716 -20.98 21.26 28.47
N GLY A 717 -21.02 21.52 27.16
CA GLY A 717 -21.95 22.44 26.50
C GLY A 717 -21.64 23.93 26.72
N GLN A 718 -20.47 24.26 27.29
CA GLN A 718 -19.98 25.62 27.51
C GLN A 718 -18.46 25.62 27.81
N GLU A 719 -17.81 26.77 27.71
CA GLU A 719 -16.39 26.92 28.03
C GLU A 719 -16.14 26.82 29.55
N CYS A 720 -15.77 25.62 29.99
CA CYS A 720 -15.46 25.33 31.39
C CYS A 720 -13.96 25.20 31.68
N PHE A 721 -13.17 24.80 30.70
CA PHE A 721 -11.72 24.72 30.76
C PHE A 721 -11.11 25.76 29.81
N SER A 722 -10.23 26.62 30.32
CA SER A 722 -9.50 27.61 29.53
C SER A 722 -7.99 27.45 29.70
N MET A 723 -7.21 27.86 28.69
CA MET A 723 -5.74 27.81 28.77
C MET A 723 -5.24 28.81 29.82
N GLY A 724 -4.40 28.33 30.74
CA GLY A 724 -3.62 29.15 31.67
C GLY A 724 -2.21 29.39 31.15
N ALA A 725 -1.23 29.45 32.05
CA ALA A 725 0.17 29.61 31.68
C ALA A 725 0.74 28.36 30.99
N VAL A 726 1.54 28.56 29.94
CA VAL A 726 2.33 27.52 29.26
C VAL A 726 3.81 27.76 29.53
N THR A 727 4.54 26.73 29.96
CA THR A 727 5.99 26.82 30.23
C THR A 727 6.65 25.52 29.79
N GLY A 728 7.23 25.54 28.58
CA GLY A 728 7.78 24.35 27.94
C GLY A 728 6.70 23.31 27.67
N ASP A 729 6.81 22.16 28.33
CA ASP A 729 5.85 21.04 28.29
C ASP A 729 4.84 21.06 29.44
N SER A 730 4.92 22.04 30.35
CA SER A 730 3.93 22.23 31.41
C SER A 730 2.85 23.20 30.94
N VAL A 731 1.58 22.79 31.04
CA VAL A 731 0.40 23.57 30.65
C VAL A 731 -0.54 23.66 31.83
N SER A 732 -0.76 24.87 32.37
CA SER A 732 -1.85 25.13 33.31
C SER A 732 -3.16 25.34 32.55
N VAL A 733 -4.25 24.87 33.14
CA VAL A 733 -5.63 24.96 32.64
C VAL A 733 -6.53 25.38 33.78
N MET A 734 -7.36 26.38 33.58
CA MET A 734 -8.28 26.88 34.60
C MET A 734 -9.68 26.28 34.40
N PHE A 735 -10.28 25.76 35.47
CA PHE A 735 -11.68 25.36 35.52
C PHE A 735 -12.56 26.49 36.04
N ASP A 736 -13.48 26.98 35.19
CA ASP A 736 -14.34 28.12 35.49
C ASP A 736 -15.28 27.84 36.68
N LYS A 737 -15.41 28.82 37.57
CA LYS A 737 -16.27 28.73 38.76
C LYS A 737 -17.75 28.51 38.41
N ARG A 738 -18.21 29.04 37.27
CA ARG A 738 -19.57 28.86 36.74
C ARG A 738 -19.88 27.40 36.39
N CYS A 739 -18.86 26.62 36.03
CA CYS A 739 -19.02 25.19 35.72
C CYS A 739 -18.98 24.27 36.94
N ARG A 740 -18.83 24.81 38.16
CA ARG A 740 -18.90 24.04 39.41
C ARG A 740 -20.32 23.66 39.81
N GLU A 741 -21.33 24.18 39.13
CA GLU A 741 -22.72 23.76 39.30
C GLU A 741 -22.86 22.26 39.04
N ALA A 742 -23.55 21.54 39.93
CA ALA A 742 -23.67 20.09 39.86
C ALA A 742 -24.27 19.60 38.53
N ALA A 743 -25.19 20.36 37.93
CA ALA A 743 -25.83 20.06 36.63
C ALA A 743 -24.88 20.15 35.43
N VAL A 744 -23.77 20.87 35.56
CA VAL A 744 -22.71 20.97 34.54
C VAL A 744 -21.63 19.93 34.82
N LEU A 745 -21.08 19.93 36.05
CA LEU A 745 -19.96 19.06 36.42
C LEU A 745 -20.30 17.57 36.31
N SER A 746 -21.53 17.17 36.65
CA SER A 746 -21.98 15.77 36.53
C SER A 746 -22.08 15.27 35.09
N ARG A 747 -22.03 16.15 34.07
CA ARG A 747 -21.97 15.74 32.66
C ARG A 747 -20.70 14.96 32.36
N LEU A 748 -19.59 15.21 33.08
CA LEU A 748 -18.37 14.40 32.97
C LEU A 748 -18.65 12.90 33.22
N GLU A 749 -19.56 12.58 34.13
CA GLU A 749 -19.88 11.20 34.53
C GLU A 749 -21.15 10.62 33.85
N THR A 750 -22.12 11.47 33.49
CA THR A 750 -23.48 11.06 33.07
C THR A 750 -23.79 11.25 31.58
N TYR A 751 -22.87 11.86 30.83
CA TYR A 751 -22.94 12.00 29.38
C TYR A 751 -21.82 11.16 28.75
N PRO A 752 -21.97 10.67 27.50
CA PRO A 752 -20.95 9.88 26.82
C PRO A 752 -19.57 10.55 26.83
N PRO A 753 -18.45 9.81 26.72
CA PRO A 753 -17.11 10.41 26.76
C PRO A 753 -16.88 11.45 25.65
N ALA A 754 -16.10 12.49 25.95
CA ALA A 754 -15.83 13.62 25.06
C ALA A 754 -15.30 13.19 23.68
N ALA A 755 -14.52 12.10 23.64
CA ALA A 755 -14.04 11.48 22.41
C ALA A 755 -15.16 11.12 21.41
N LEU A 756 -16.38 10.80 21.87
CA LEU A 756 -17.50 10.47 20.98
C LEU A 756 -18.16 11.69 20.35
N TYR A 757 -18.03 12.90 20.92
CA TYR A 757 -18.64 14.12 20.37
C TYR A 757 -18.01 14.57 19.06
N GLU A 758 -16.71 14.29 18.88
CA GLU A 758 -15.95 14.64 17.67
C GLU A 758 -15.60 13.40 16.84
N ALA A 759 -15.97 12.21 17.31
CA ALA A 759 -15.81 10.97 16.57
C ALA A 759 -16.67 10.95 15.28
N PRO A 760 -16.19 10.25 14.22
CA PRO A 760 -16.96 10.12 12.98
C PRO A 760 -18.36 9.52 13.20
N PRO A 761 -19.38 9.89 12.42
CA PRO A 761 -20.76 9.38 12.62
C PRO A 761 -20.85 7.84 12.56
N ALA A 762 -19.94 7.21 11.80
CA ALA A 762 -19.79 5.76 11.74
C ALA A 762 -19.29 5.14 13.06
N ARG A 763 -18.41 5.84 13.79
CA ARG A 763 -17.92 5.46 15.14
C ARG A 763 -19.02 5.65 16.19
N GLN A 764 -19.70 6.80 16.17
CA GLN A 764 -20.82 7.09 17.08
C GLN A 764 -21.92 6.01 16.99
N LYS A 765 -22.35 5.67 15.77
CA LYS A 765 -23.35 4.61 15.50
C LYS A 765 -22.84 3.19 15.77
N ALA A 766 -21.53 2.97 15.80
CA ALA A 766 -20.95 1.68 16.16
C ALA A 766 -21.08 1.44 17.67
N VAL A 767 -20.69 2.42 18.49
CA VAL A 767 -20.75 2.34 19.97
C VAL A 767 -22.18 2.44 20.48
N VAL A 768 -22.88 3.51 20.10
CA VAL A 768 -24.15 3.92 20.72
C VAL A 768 -25.33 3.45 19.85
N LYS A 769 -26.21 2.65 20.43
CA LYS A 769 -27.42 2.13 19.78
C LYS A 769 -28.69 2.79 20.31
N ASN A 770 -28.69 3.17 21.58
CA ASN A 770 -29.78 3.85 22.25
C ASN A 770 -30.02 5.24 21.62
N PRO A 771 -31.22 5.51 21.05
CA PRO A 771 -31.56 6.80 20.45
C PRO A 771 -31.47 8.00 21.39
N GLU A 772 -31.68 7.81 22.70
CA GLU A 772 -31.58 8.88 23.69
C GLU A 772 -30.13 9.27 23.96
N LEU A 773 -29.22 8.29 24.00
CA LEU A 773 -27.78 8.56 24.11
C LEU A 773 -27.22 9.18 22.83
N LEU A 774 -27.69 8.75 21.65
CA LEU A 774 -27.35 9.39 20.37
C LEU A 774 -27.79 10.87 20.34
N ARG A 775 -28.97 11.21 20.87
CA ARG A 775 -29.41 12.62 20.99
C ARG A 775 -28.47 13.46 21.86
N LYS A 776 -27.88 12.89 22.92
CA LYS A 776 -26.91 13.60 23.79
C LYS A 776 -25.59 13.95 23.08
N LEU A 777 -25.25 13.29 21.97
CA LEU A 777 -24.05 13.56 21.16
C LEU A 777 -24.23 14.70 20.14
N VAL A 778 -25.47 15.19 19.95
CA VAL A 778 -25.82 16.27 18.99
C VAL A 778 -25.95 17.64 19.69
N ILE A 779 -25.66 17.70 21.00
CA ILE A 779 -25.70 18.90 21.85
C ILE A 779 -24.52 19.82 21.54
#